data_AF-A0A6P2JQR3-F1
#
_entry.id   AF-A0A6P2JQR3-F1
#
_cell.length_a   1.000
_cell.length_b   1.000
_cell.length_c   1.000
_cell.angle_alpha   90.00
_cell.angle_beta   90.00
_cell.angle_gamma   90.00
#
_symmetry.space_group_name_H-M   'P 1'
#
loop_
_entity.id
_entity.type
_entity.pdbx_description
1 polymer ?
#
loop_
_entity_poly.entity_id
_entity_poly.type
_entity_poly.pdbx_seq_one_letter_code
_entity_poly.pdbx_strand_id
1 'polypeptide(L)'
;MKKRLACFLSVLIGIAIPLACHADPLPDTTVDGLHWRFEQLHDTGHDDDYEVAARRSEQVLIWDNGKNRQAYAEAVFLLVSAPYDQVQPLVQRVLQRTSPVTANANSWQLQNLPDPWSRVLLSRRPDLRAAIADHATLPKLQLALQQGAITRQELDWRMDQARARVDRLFQGSGVPALQSTYAFWEARQDHSDGITGQYRSALFVRVQDVSAIFGHPATVVQFGRIDSRPNPDYSLWKALTLQDLDIFSGNRTQSSRTGISVVPGDVFTALSDALSALPAKLEIATSPAAWQLPTTPSMPPPAIKLVVPDPSAPVIKPAIIRWDKFVTDPSQRTLLYPHDILGLPDGSLLFSAQVADNRGWNEYVWRLHAGNGGLQADEVWHGKDGPRRMMINGDGSAVWFDGQPDAKSNPCLYRYDLASRKVDRHEVVWPSETDWRDHQMSDMHWILDDDLPANFWHDIRRDEKNENPVGSEFLTVQRPASPPSATDDPWPFVTTLSSVRQSLMNEISNGSNALIWPVRWRPSGSYWTEDSQGLAELDARTGRALRTIALPQRFGMPNSVSAAGIAQWVPKPLGSPQGQWIATGFVLLLDDDGSMPPPVKYPGPKRKRFVGMHVVDLKSGHVLSALLGSADSFKAAARSANGRFLAMGTTYTTGGWKHRVALWDVAQGRTPVQLDTSSIPKDSEIQALAFSWSGSALWAIGTRELMLWQLPAALRDRATRGAAPDQSHN
;
A
#
# COMPACT_ATOMS: atom_id res chain seq x y z
N MET A 1 59.82 69.08 -22.87
CA MET A 1 61.22 68.64 -22.72
C MET A 1 61.62 68.91 -21.27
N LYS A 2 61.77 67.86 -20.44
CA LYS A 2 63.06 67.24 -20.04
C LYS A 2 63.91 68.24 -19.20
N LYS A 3 64.41 67.95 -17.99
CA LYS A 3 64.62 66.69 -17.25
C LYS A 3 65.34 67.01 -15.92
N ARG A 4 65.31 66.05 -14.97
CA ARG A 4 66.18 65.79 -13.78
C ARG A 4 65.75 66.47 -12.47
N LEU A 5 65.22 65.79 -11.43
CA LEU A 5 65.35 64.44 -10.82
C LEU A 5 66.42 64.36 -9.70
N ALA A 6 65.98 63.80 -8.56
CA ALA A 6 66.67 63.35 -7.33
C ALA A 6 66.84 64.41 -6.20
N CYS A 7 66.56 64.16 -4.92
CA CYS A 7 66.13 62.95 -4.20
C CYS A 7 65.67 63.31 -2.77
N PHE A 8 64.87 62.41 -2.15
CA PHE A 8 64.48 62.29 -0.73
C PHE A 8 63.38 63.21 -0.16
N LEU A 9 62.15 62.70 -0.09
CA LEU A 9 61.62 62.11 1.15
C LEU A 9 60.38 61.25 0.86
N SER A 10 60.52 59.95 1.11
CA SER A 10 59.42 58.99 1.27
C SER A 10 58.63 59.31 2.55
N VAL A 11 57.30 59.16 2.52
CA VAL A 11 56.45 58.61 3.61
C VAL A 11 54.96 58.82 3.27
N LEU A 12 54.17 57.74 3.40
CA LEU A 12 52.70 57.63 3.47
C LEU A 12 51.86 57.78 2.19
N ILE A 13 51.85 56.73 1.36
CA ILE A 13 50.62 56.27 0.68
C ILE A 13 50.50 54.77 0.94
N GLY A 14 49.80 54.41 2.01
CA GLY A 14 49.26 53.07 2.23
C GLY A 14 47.83 53.07 1.71
N ILE A 15 47.62 52.39 0.58
CA ILE A 15 46.31 52.16 -0.02
C ILE A 15 45.50 51.31 0.96
N ALA A 16 44.55 51.94 1.67
CA ALA A 16 43.48 51.22 2.33
C ALA A 16 42.46 50.84 1.25
N ILE A 17 42.53 49.62 0.75
CA ILE A 17 41.38 48.98 0.10
C ILE A 17 40.41 48.64 1.23
N PRO A 18 39.20 49.23 1.29
CA PRO A 18 38.19 48.69 2.16
C PRO A 18 37.77 47.36 1.55
N LEU A 19 38.21 46.25 2.15
CA LEU A 19 37.52 44.97 2.04
C LEU A 19 36.16 45.15 2.76
N ALA A 20 35.24 45.86 2.10
CA ALA A 20 33.84 45.76 2.43
C ALA A 20 33.40 44.36 1.99
N CYS A 21 33.44 43.39 2.91
CA CYS A 21 32.64 42.19 2.78
C CYS A 21 31.18 42.66 2.75
N HIS A 22 30.62 42.82 1.56
CA HIS A 22 29.17 42.93 1.41
C HIS A 22 28.59 41.60 1.87
N ALA A 23 27.91 41.60 3.02
CA ALA A 23 27.02 40.52 3.41
C ALA A 23 25.92 40.43 2.35
N ASP A 24 25.69 39.24 1.80
CA ASP A 24 24.55 39.03 0.92
C ASP A 24 23.26 39.29 1.71
N PRO A 25 22.28 40.02 1.15
CA PRO A 25 21.00 40.22 1.80
C PRO A 25 20.32 38.88 2.05
N LEU A 26 19.60 38.76 3.18
CA LEU A 26 18.81 37.57 3.49
C LEU A 26 17.87 37.22 2.33
N PRO A 27 17.70 35.94 1.99
CA PRO A 27 16.81 35.56 0.90
C PRO A 27 15.35 35.86 1.27
N ASP A 28 14.63 36.52 0.36
CA ASP A 28 13.21 36.88 0.51
C ASP A 28 12.26 35.65 0.47
N THR A 29 12.81 34.48 0.14
CA THR A 29 12.09 33.20 0.07
C THR A 29 12.92 32.09 0.71
N THR A 30 12.25 31.16 1.38
CA THR A 30 12.85 29.90 1.82
C THR A 30 13.23 29.01 0.63
N VAL A 31 14.07 28.01 0.88
CA VAL A 31 14.38 26.94 -0.10
C VAL A 31 13.12 26.20 -0.56
N ASP A 32 12.09 26.14 0.31
CA ASP A 32 10.78 25.56 0.04
C ASP A 32 9.88 26.46 -0.84
N GLY A 33 10.33 27.67 -1.20
CA GLY A 33 9.58 28.64 -2.00
C GLY A 33 8.53 29.44 -1.24
N LEU A 34 8.61 29.50 0.10
CA LEU A 34 7.70 30.27 0.95
C LEU A 34 8.31 31.65 1.23
N HIS A 35 7.48 32.69 1.24
CA HIS A 35 7.88 33.99 1.77
C HIS A 35 7.80 33.99 3.29
N TRP A 36 8.58 34.85 3.93
CA TRP A 36 8.53 35.05 5.37
C TRP A 36 8.31 36.52 5.69
N ARG A 37 7.55 36.78 6.76
CA ARG A 37 7.39 38.12 7.34
C ARG A 37 7.16 38.00 8.84
N PHE A 38 7.22 39.12 9.52
CA PHE A 38 6.84 39.22 10.93
C PHE A 38 5.40 39.65 11.07
N GLU A 39 4.71 39.04 12.02
CA GLU A 39 3.40 39.46 12.48
C GLU A 39 3.47 39.85 13.95
N GLN A 40 2.89 41.01 14.26
CA GLN A 40 2.83 41.53 15.62
C GLN A 40 1.62 40.91 16.32
N LEU A 41 1.85 40.08 17.33
CA LEU A 41 0.76 39.53 18.13
C LEU A 41 0.34 40.54 19.21
N HIS A 42 -0.97 40.64 19.42
CA HIS A 42 -1.58 41.49 20.43
C HIS A 42 -2.50 40.65 21.32
N ASP A 43 -2.49 40.91 22.63
CA ASP A 43 -3.39 40.26 23.58
C ASP A 43 -4.84 40.70 23.30
N THR A 44 -5.63 39.81 22.70
CA THR A 44 -7.06 40.02 22.41
C THR A 44 -7.98 39.57 23.56
N GLY A 45 -7.40 39.05 24.65
CA GLY A 45 -8.12 38.77 25.89
C GLY A 45 -8.95 37.49 25.93
N HIS A 46 -8.95 36.63 24.90
CA HIS A 46 -9.65 35.32 24.89
C HIS A 46 -8.85 34.24 24.15
N ASP A 47 -8.66 33.08 24.79
CA ASP A 47 -8.39 31.72 24.25
C ASP A 47 -7.51 31.56 22.99
N ASP A 48 -6.60 32.50 22.74
CA ASP A 48 -5.70 32.44 21.58
C ASP A 48 -4.54 31.52 21.89
N ASP A 49 -4.27 30.52 21.05
CA ASP A 49 -3.20 29.53 21.27
C ASP A 49 -1.82 30.17 21.48
N TYR A 50 -1.63 31.44 21.10
CA TYR A 50 -0.40 32.22 21.18
C TYR A 50 -0.34 33.24 22.35
N GLU A 51 -1.16 33.06 23.40
CA GLU A 51 -1.30 34.00 24.54
C GLU A 51 0.03 34.48 25.15
N VAL A 52 1.05 33.62 25.25
CA VAL A 52 2.37 33.98 25.82
C VAL A 52 3.08 35.02 24.95
N ALA A 53 3.13 34.82 23.63
CA ALA A 53 3.73 35.75 22.69
C ALA A 53 2.91 37.05 22.57
N ALA A 54 1.57 36.92 22.59
CA ALA A 54 0.64 38.06 22.53
C ALA A 54 0.76 38.99 23.75
N ARG A 55 0.87 38.43 24.97
CA ARG A 55 1.09 39.21 26.22
C ARG A 55 2.39 39.97 26.22
N ARG A 56 3.43 39.42 25.60
CA ARG A 56 4.73 40.09 25.47
C ARG A 56 4.77 41.09 24.32
N SER A 57 3.68 41.23 23.55
CA SER A 57 3.64 42.05 22.33
C SER A 57 4.84 41.75 21.44
N GLU A 58 5.11 40.47 21.23
CA GLU A 58 6.24 40.01 20.41
C GLU A 58 5.86 39.90 18.94
N GLN A 59 6.87 40.09 18.08
CA GLN A 59 6.78 39.74 16.67
C GLN A 59 7.10 38.26 16.51
N VAL A 60 6.26 37.54 15.76
CA VAL A 60 6.47 36.13 15.44
C VAL A 60 6.66 35.94 13.94
N LEU A 61 7.47 34.97 13.57
CA LEU A 61 7.70 34.63 12.17
C LEU A 61 6.50 33.86 11.61
N ILE A 62 6.07 34.26 10.41
CA ILE A 62 5.01 33.56 9.66
C ILE A 62 5.51 33.16 8.27
N TRP A 63 5.09 31.97 7.84
CA TRP A 63 5.28 31.47 6.49
C TRP A 63 4.08 31.84 5.61
N ASP A 64 4.35 32.45 4.46
CA ASP A 64 3.33 32.84 3.49
C ASP A 64 3.52 32.11 2.15
N ASN A 65 2.44 31.47 1.69
CA ASN A 65 2.37 30.73 0.42
C ASN A 65 1.74 31.53 -0.74
N GLY A 66 1.42 32.82 -0.52
CA GLY A 66 0.85 33.73 -1.51
C GLY A 66 -0.60 33.44 -1.91
N LYS A 67 -1.27 32.46 -1.27
CA LYS A 67 -2.62 31.97 -1.64
C LYS A 67 -3.64 31.98 -0.50
N ASN A 68 -3.37 32.67 0.61
CA ASN A 68 -4.25 32.90 1.78
C ASN A 68 -4.12 31.92 2.98
N ARG A 69 -3.12 31.03 3.05
CA ARG A 69 -2.86 30.28 4.29
C ARG A 69 -1.57 30.75 4.94
N GLN A 70 -1.73 31.58 5.97
CA GLN A 70 -0.66 31.97 6.88
C GLN A 70 -0.47 30.82 7.88
N ALA A 71 0.77 30.39 8.08
CA ALA A 71 1.12 29.44 9.13
C ALA A 71 2.23 30.04 10.00
N TYR A 72 2.00 30.09 11.31
CA TYR A 72 3.03 30.49 12.26
C TYR A 72 4.19 29.50 12.21
N ALA A 73 5.42 30.02 12.22
CA ALA A 73 6.61 29.18 12.19
C ALA A 73 6.80 28.51 13.55
N GLU A 74 6.80 27.17 13.57
CA GLU A 74 7.11 26.40 14.78
C GLU A 74 8.62 26.36 15.06
N ALA A 75 9.42 26.29 14.00
CA ALA A 75 10.88 26.33 14.03
C ALA A 75 11.42 26.87 12.71
N VAL A 76 12.66 27.34 12.73
CA VAL A 76 13.43 27.75 11.55
C VAL A 76 14.71 26.95 11.46
N PHE A 77 15.12 26.64 10.23
CA PHE A 77 16.42 26.03 9.92
C PHE A 77 17.23 26.99 9.05
N LEU A 78 18.38 27.44 9.57
CA LEU A 78 19.34 28.27 8.86
C LEU A 78 20.56 27.43 8.48
N LEU A 79 20.79 27.20 7.20
CA LEU A 79 21.97 26.49 6.70
C LEU A 79 23.04 27.48 6.27
N VAL A 80 24.22 27.36 6.85
CA VAL A 80 25.38 28.21 6.57
C VAL A 80 26.48 27.35 5.96
N SER A 81 27.02 27.77 4.82
CA SER A 81 28.16 27.11 4.17
C SER A 81 29.49 27.48 4.85
N ALA A 82 29.58 27.25 6.16
CA ALA A 82 30.74 27.50 7.01
C ALA A 82 30.96 26.35 8.01
N PRO A 83 32.20 26.12 8.49
CA PRO A 83 32.50 25.10 9.48
C PRO A 83 31.83 25.36 10.84
N TYR A 84 31.50 24.28 11.54
CA TYR A 84 30.86 24.31 12.87
C TYR A 84 31.63 25.17 13.88
N ASP A 85 32.96 25.06 13.89
CA ASP A 85 33.83 25.81 14.82
C ASP A 85 33.80 27.32 14.62
N GLN A 86 33.31 27.80 13.47
CA GLN A 86 33.12 29.24 13.22
C GLN A 86 31.71 29.69 13.58
N VAL A 87 30.71 28.84 13.35
CA VAL A 87 29.29 29.16 13.52
C VAL A 87 28.84 29.01 14.98
N GLN A 88 29.21 27.93 15.66
CA GLN A 88 28.75 27.65 17.03
C GLN A 88 29.13 28.77 18.03
N PRO A 89 30.39 29.27 18.07
CA PRO A 89 30.75 30.34 19.01
C PRO A 89 30.02 31.65 18.74
N LEU A 90 29.66 31.91 17.48
CA LEU A 90 28.92 33.10 17.08
C LEU A 90 27.48 33.04 17.59
N VAL A 91 26.80 31.90 17.39
CA VAL A 91 25.44 31.65 17.90
C VAL A 91 25.41 31.74 19.43
N GLN A 92 26.38 31.12 20.11
CA GLN A 92 26.48 31.17 21.57
C GLN A 92 26.64 32.61 22.07
N ARG A 93 27.47 33.43 21.40
CA ARG A 93 27.67 34.84 21.77
C ARG A 93 26.40 35.67 21.61
N VAL A 94 25.58 35.40 20.58
CA VAL A 94 24.29 36.07 20.38
C VAL A 94 23.35 35.72 21.53
N LEU A 95 23.23 34.44 21.90
CA LEU A 95 22.30 34.00 22.94
C LEU A 95 22.70 34.48 24.35
N GLN A 96 24.00 34.52 24.65
CA GLN A 96 24.52 35.00 25.94
C GLN A 96 24.27 36.49 26.18
N ARG A 97 24.08 37.29 25.12
CA ARG A 97 23.71 38.71 25.25
C ARG A 97 22.28 38.89 25.74
N THR A 98 21.42 37.91 25.52
CA THR A 98 19.99 37.99 25.84
C THR A 98 19.69 37.43 27.23
N SER A 99 20.23 36.26 27.60
CA SER A 99 20.02 35.62 28.90
C SER A 99 21.01 34.49 29.18
N PRO A 100 21.19 34.06 30.45
CA PRO A 100 21.96 32.87 30.78
C PRO A 100 21.41 31.63 30.06
N VAL A 101 22.29 30.84 29.45
CA VAL A 101 21.93 29.66 28.65
C VAL A 101 22.43 28.41 29.34
N THR A 102 21.58 27.38 29.44
CA THR A 102 22.02 26.02 29.72
C THR A 102 22.39 25.38 28.39
N ALA A 103 23.68 25.12 28.16
CA ALA A 103 24.18 24.60 26.90
C ALA A 103 24.92 23.28 27.09
N ASN A 104 24.72 22.34 26.17
CA ASN A 104 25.37 21.04 26.13
C ASN A 104 26.03 20.85 24.75
N ALA A 105 27.30 20.45 24.76
CA ALA A 105 28.03 20.04 23.56
C ALA A 105 28.16 18.51 23.56
N ASN A 106 27.76 17.87 22.48
CA ASN A 106 27.80 16.43 22.30
C ASN A 106 28.36 16.08 20.92
N SER A 107 28.83 14.85 20.77
CA SER A 107 29.18 14.28 19.47
C SER A 107 28.37 13.02 19.24
N TRP A 108 27.59 12.98 18.17
CA TRP A 108 26.74 11.83 17.83
C TRP A 108 27.27 11.16 16.57
N GLN A 109 27.05 9.84 16.46
CA GLN A 109 27.40 9.10 15.25
C GLN A 109 26.40 9.42 14.13
N LEU A 110 26.88 9.45 12.87
CA LEU A 110 26.02 9.68 11.71
C LEU A 110 24.89 8.65 11.60
N GLN A 111 25.09 7.41 12.05
CA GLN A 111 24.02 6.40 12.08
C GLN A 111 22.79 6.80 12.93
N ASN A 112 22.97 7.69 13.91
CA ASN A 112 21.93 8.15 14.84
C ASN A 112 21.36 9.52 14.45
N LEU A 113 21.56 9.94 13.20
CA LEU A 113 21.02 11.19 12.69
C LEU A 113 19.48 11.15 12.73
N PRO A 114 18.81 12.11 13.39
CA PRO A 114 17.35 12.08 13.50
C PRO A 114 16.67 12.30 12.15
N ASP A 115 15.48 11.71 11.97
CA ASP A 115 14.58 12.12 10.89
C ASP A 115 14.15 13.59 11.11
N PRO A 116 14.14 14.46 10.08
CA PRO A 116 14.29 14.16 8.66
C PRO A 116 15.73 14.28 8.08
N TRP A 117 16.75 14.60 8.89
CA TRP A 117 18.14 14.76 8.41
C TRP A 117 18.74 13.48 7.83
N SER A 118 18.34 12.31 8.34
CA SER A 118 18.66 10.99 7.78
C SER A 118 18.36 10.92 6.27
N ARG A 119 17.21 11.46 5.83
CA ARG A 119 16.76 11.45 4.44
C ARG A 119 17.57 12.42 3.58
N VAL A 120 17.94 13.58 4.13
CA VAL A 120 18.78 14.55 3.44
C VAL A 120 20.17 13.95 3.17
N LEU A 121 20.80 13.37 4.20
CA LEU A 121 22.07 12.64 4.07
C LEU A 121 21.99 11.59 2.97
N LEU A 122 21.03 10.69 3.09
CA LEU A 122 20.92 9.61 2.13
C LEU A 122 20.58 10.12 0.74
N SER A 123 19.80 11.18 0.56
CA SER A 123 19.49 11.74 -0.77
C SER A 123 20.73 12.27 -1.51
N ARG A 124 21.71 12.80 -0.78
CA ARG A 124 22.93 13.42 -1.32
C ARG A 124 24.13 12.50 -1.39
N ARG A 125 24.13 11.38 -0.65
CA ARG A 125 25.23 10.42 -0.56
C ARG A 125 24.87 9.06 -1.17
N PRO A 126 24.87 8.94 -2.52
CA PRO A 126 24.58 7.67 -3.18
C PRO A 126 25.57 6.55 -2.80
N ASP A 127 26.81 6.92 -2.45
CA ASP A 127 27.84 6.01 -1.94
C ASP A 127 27.44 5.36 -0.60
N LEU A 128 26.87 6.15 0.33
CA LEU A 128 26.36 5.62 1.60
C LEU A 128 25.13 4.75 1.38
N ARG A 129 24.19 5.15 0.50
CA ARG A 129 23.04 4.31 0.14
C ARG A 129 23.47 2.96 -0.42
N ALA A 130 24.47 2.96 -1.31
CA ALA A 130 25.04 1.74 -1.87
C ALA A 130 25.69 0.86 -0.80
N ALA A 131 26.52 1.44 0.08
CA ALA A 131 27.15 0.69 1.17
C ALA A 131 26.14 0.09 2.15
N ILE A 132 25.07 0.82 2.50
CA ILE A 132 23.98 0.29 3.34
C ILE A 132 23.26 -0.86 2.64
N ALA A 133 22.91 -0.70 1.36
CA ALA A 133 22.23 -1.76 0.59
C ALA A 133 23.11 -3.01 0.47
N ASP A 134 24.41 -2.84 0.19
CA ASP A 134 25.36 -3.94 0.05
C ASP A 134 25.64 -4.65 1.39
N HIS A 135 25.61 -3.92 2.51
CA HIS A 135 25.77 -4.51 3.85
C HIS A 135 24.51 -5.22 4.34
N ALA A 136 23.35 -4.56 4.26
CA ALA A 136 22.12 -5.01 4.91
C ALA A 136 21.21 -5.86 4.02
N THR A 137 21.17 -5.58 2.70
CA THR A 137 20.20 -6.20 1.78
C THR A 137 20.82 -7.29 0.92
N LEU A 138 22.02 -7.05 0.37
CA LEU A 138 22.65 -7.95 -0.59
C LEU A 138 22.88 -9.38 -0.07
N PRO A 139 23.40 -9.62 1.16
CA PRO A 139 23.66 -10.98 1.63
C PRO A 139 22.38 -11.83 1.67
N LYS A 140 21.27 -11.25 2.12
CA LYS A 140 19.98 -11.93 2.16
C LYS A 140 19.45 -12.23 0.76
N LEU A 141 19.54 -11.28 -0.18
CA LEU A 141 19.10 -11.51 -1.55
C LEU A 141 19.98 -12.53 -2.29
N GLN A 142 21.28 -12.58 -2.01
CA GLN A 142 22.18 -13.60 -2.56
C GLN A 142 21.81 -14.99 -2.05
N LEU A 143 21.52 -15.14 -0.76
CA LEU A 143 21.06 -16.41 -0.20
C LEU A 143 19.70 -16.82 -0.80
N ALA A 144 18.77 -15.87 -0.91
CA ALA A 144 17.48 -16.09 -1.54
C ALA A 144 17.63 -16.55 -3.01
N LEU A 145 18.57 -15.98 -3.76
CA LEU A 145 18.88 -16.41 -5.12
C LEU A 145 19.45 -17.84 -5.15
N GLN A 146 20.37 -18.17 -4.24
CA GLN A 146 20.96 -19.52 -4.14
C GLN A 146 19.89 -20.58 -3.85
N GLN A 147 19.00 -20.32 -2.89
CA GLN A 147 17.86 -21.17 -2.56
C GLN A 147 16.76 -21.18 -3.63
N GLY A 148 16.84 -20.28 -4.63
CA GLY A 148 15.86 -20.18 -5.70
C GLY A 148 14.55 -19.47 -5.32
N ALA A 149 14.53 -18.68 -4.24
CA ALA A 149 13.37 -17.87 -3.86
C ALA A 149 13.08 -16.73 -4.85
N ILE A 150 14.12 -16.21 -5.49
CA ILE A 150 14.09 -15.08 -6.44
C ILE A 150 14.93 -15.39 -7.67
N THR A 151 14.66 -14.69 -8.76
CA THR A 151 15.46 -14.73 -9.99
C THR A 151 16.63 -13.72 -9.91
N ARG A 152 17.61 -13.85 -10.81
CA ARG A 152 18.71 -12.88 -10.90
C ARG A 152 18.21 -11.47 -11.25
N GLN A 153 17.25 -11.39 -12.17
CA GLN A 153 16.60 -10.13 -12.55
C GLN A 153 15.91 -9.46 -11.36
N GLU A 154 15.21 -10.24 -10.52
CA GLU A 154 14.58 -9.70 -9.31
C GLU A 154 15.61 -9.24 -8.28
N LEU A 155 16.74 -9.94 -8.12
CA LEU A 155 17.83 -9.48 -7.26
C LEU A 155 18.34 -8.11 -7.71
N ASP A 156 18.65 -7.96 -9.00
CA ASP A 156 19.18 -6.71 -9.55
C ASP A 156 18.16 -5.57 -9.39
N TRP A 157 16.87 -5.84 -9.64
CA TRP A 157 15.79 -4.88 -9.43
C TRP A 157 15.64 -4.46 -7.96
N ARG A 158 15.60 -5.42 -7.03
CA ARG A 158 15.48 -5.14 -5.59
C ARG A 158 16.69 -4.38 -5.04
N MET A 159 17.90 -4.69 -5.53
CA MET A 159 19.11 -3.95 -5.18
C MET A 159 19.07 -2.52 -5.68
N ASP A 160 18.58 -2.28 -6.90
CA ASP A 160 18.39 -0.93 -7.42
C ASP A 160 17.38 -0.12 -6.59
N GLN A 161 16.25 -0.73 -6.21
CA GLN A 161 15.29 -0.10 -5.28
C GLN A 161 15.94 0.21 -3.93
N ALA A 162 16.69 -0.73 -3.35
CA ALA A 162 17.36 -0.54 -2.06
C ALA A 162 18.37 0.60 -2.10
N ARG A 163 19.11 0.76 -3.21
CA ARG A 163 20.08 1.84 -3.42
C ARG A 163 19.44 3.21 -3.66
N ALA A 164 18.15 3.25 -4.00
CA ALA A 164 17.39 4.50 -4.18
C ALA A 164 16.72 4.99 -2.88
N ARG A 165 16.63 4.13 -1.85
CA ARG A 165 15.97 4.41 -0.56
C ARG A 165 16.72 5.46 0.26
N VAL A 166 15.98 6.40 0.83
CA VAL A 166 16.52 7.48 1.69
C VAL A 166 16.04 7.40 3.13
N ASP A 167 15.26 6.38 3.48
CA ASP A 167 14.56 6.17 4.74
C ASP A 167 15.18 5.06 5.62
N ARG A 168 16.30 4.47 5.20
CA ARG A 168 16.87 3.25 5.82
C ARG A 168 18.25 3.44 6.45
N LEU A 169 18.54 4.61 7.00
CA LEU A 169 19.83 4.89 7.64
C LEU A 169 20.14 3.92 8.81
N PHE A 170 19.12 3.54 9.58
CA PHE A 170 19.24 2.63 10.72
C PHE A 170 19.77 1.22 10.35
N GLN A 171 19.62 0.80 9.09
CA GLN A 171 20.14 -0.48 8.60
C GLN A 171 21.66 -0.43 8.33
N GLY A 172 22.26 0.75 8.42
CA GLY A 172 23.67 0.98 8.16
C GLY A 172 24.59 0.86 9.39
N SER A 173 24.12 0.32 10.52
CA SER A 173 24.90 0.33 11.77
C SER A 173 26.24 -0.41 11.70
N GLY A 174 26.42 -1.33 10.75
CA GLY A 174 27.70 -1.99 10.46
C GLY A 174 28.56 -1.33 9.39
N VAL A 175 28.13 -0.21 8.79
CA VAL A 175 28.87 0.48 7.72
C VAL A 175 29.91 1.44 8.33
N PRO A 176 31.22 1.25 8.06
CA PRO A 176 32.27 2.07 8.68
C PRO A 176 32.12 3.58 8.46
N ALA A 177 31.65 3.99 7.29
CA ALA A 177 31.45 5.41 6.96
C ALA A 177 30.41 6.10 7.86
N LEU A 178 29.45 5.35 8.43
CA LEU A 178 28.40 5.87 9.32
C LEU A 178 28.81 5.91 10.79
N GLN A 179 29.96 5.33 11.14
CA GLN A 179 30.54 5.40 12.49
C GLN A 179 31.23 6.74 12.77
N SER A 180 31.44 7.56 11.73
CA SER A 180 31.94 8.92 11.90
C SER A 180 30.98 9.75 12.76
N THR A 181 31.56 10.65 13.56
CA THR A 181 30.79 11.52 14.46
C THR A 181 30.67 12.91 13.89
N TYR A 182 29.60 13.61 14.26
CA TYR A 182 29.39 15.02 13.96
C TYR A 182 29.20 15.79 15.28
N ALA A 183 29.61 17.05 15.27
CA ALA A 183 29.45 17.94 16.41
C ALA A 183 28.00 18.45 16.49
N PHE A 184 27.46 18.43 17.70
CA PHE A 184 26.13 18.91 18.02
C PHE A 184 26.17 19.75 19.29
N TRP A 185 25.52 20.90 19.25
CA TRP A 185 25.38 21.78 20.41
C TRP A 185 23.94 22.19 20.55
N GLU A 186 23.41 22.06 21.76
CA GLU A 186 22.05 22.47 22.11
C GLU A 186 22.10 23.44 23.27
N ALA A 187 21.36 24.52 23.13
CA ALA A 187 21.17 25.55 24.11
C ALA A 187 19.67 25.67 24.42
N ARG A 188 19.36 25.83 25.70
CA ARG A 188 18.01 26.07 26.18
C ARG A 188 17.98 27.27 27.12
N GLN A 189 16.99 28.14 26.91
CA GLN A 189 16.66 29.25 27.80
C GLN A 189 15.20 29.07 28.24
N ASP A 190 15.00 28.78 29.53
CA ASP A 190 13.68 28.68 30.13
C ASP A 190 13.32 30.01 30.79
N HIS A 191 12.11 30.49 30.53
CA HIS A 191 11.52 31.65 31.19
C HIS A 191 10.17 31.25 31.78
N SER A 192 9.83 31.83 32.94
CA SER A 192 8.56 31.60 33.61
C SER A 192 7.90 32.94 33.94
N ASP A 193 6.68 33.13 33.46
CA ASP A 193 5.88 34.32 33.66
C ASP A 193 4.71 34.08 34.62
N GLY A 194 4.34 35.14 35.35
CA GLY A 194 3.26 35.16 36.34
C GLY A 194 3.70 34.87 37.77
N ILE A 195 2.93 35.35 38.76
CA ILE A 195 3.24 35.29 40.20
C ILE A 195 3.46 33.85 40.70
N THR A 196 2.91 32.86 40.00
CA THR A 196 3.04 31.42 40.30
C THR A 196 3.76 30.61 39.21
N GLY A 197 4.42 31.26 38.22
CA GLY A 197 5.09 30.59 37.11
C GLY A 197 4.18 29.74 36.22
N GLN A 198 2.93 30.19 36.07
CA GLN A 198 1.87 29.47 35.33
C GLN A 198 2.16 29.40 33.82
N TYR A 199 2.77 30.43 33.26
CA TYR A 199 3.18 30.48 31.86
C TYR A 199 4.67 30.22 31.76
N ARG A 200 5.08 29.37 30.82
CA ARG A 200 6.49 29.01 30.63
C ARG A 200 6.83 29.11 29.16
N SER A 201 7.98 29.68 28.84
CA SER A 201 8.51 29.67 27.49
C SER A 201 9.90 29.06 27.49
N ALA A 202 10.16 28.09 26.63
CA ALA A 202 11.47 27.46 26.48
C ALA A 202 12.00 27.73 25.07
N LEU A 203 12.96 28.64 24.94
CA LEU A 203 13.70 28.85 23.70
C LEU A 203 14.73 27.73 23.57
N PHE A 204 14.72 27.02 22.45
CA PHE A 204 15.75 26.05 22.10
C PHE A 204 16.52 26.53 20.87
N VAL A 205 17.84 26.39 20.93
CA VAL A 205 18.71 26.61 19.78
C VAL A 205 19.64 25.41 19.65
N ARG A 206 19.72 24.85 18.45
CA ARG A 206 20.55 23.71 18.12
C ARG A 206 21.47 24.10 16.99
N VAL A 207 22.76 23.86 17.16
CA VAL A 207 23.77 24.02 16.13
C VAL A 207 24.33 22.65 15.83
N GLN A 208 24.30 22.26 14.57
CA GLN A 208 24.69 20.93 14.14
C GLN A 208 25.63 21.01 12.94
N ASP A 209 26.74 20.29 13.02
CA ASP A 209 27.60 20.06 11.86
C ASP A 209 26.90 19.12 10.86
N VAL A 210 26.69 19.63 9.65
CA VAL A 210 26.08 18.90 8.54
C VAL A 210 27.05 18.74 7.38
N SER A 211 28.35 18.96 7.61
CA SER A 211 29.37 18.87 6.56
C SER A 211 29.42 17.49 5.88
N ALA A 212 29.19 16.42 6.64
CA ALA A 212 29.11 15.06 6.11
C ALA A 212 27.90 14.83 5.16
N ILE A 213 26.81 15.60 5.35
CA ILE A 213 25.59 15.56 4.53
C ILE A 213 25.83 16.24 3.19
N PHE A 214 26.44 17.42 3.20
CA PHE A 214 26.61 18.27 2.02
C PHE A 214 27.93 18.04 1.27
N GLY A 215 28.91 17.37 1.89
CA GLY A 215 30.22 17.09 1.28
C GLY A 215 31.17 18.29 1.26
N HIS A 216 30.79 19.39 1.92
CA HIS A 216 31.59 20.59 2.12
C HIS A 216 31.29 21.15 3.51
N PRO A 217 32.14 22.05 4.07
CA PRO A 217 31.86 22.68 5.35
C PRO A 217 30.47 23.33 5.36
N ALA A 218 29.60 22.85 6.25
CA ALA A 218 28.23 23.32 6.39
C ALA A 218 27.72 23.10 7.81
N THR A 219 27.05 24.10 8.35
CA THR A 219 26.47 24.08 9.70
C THR A 219 25.02 24.52 9.64
N VAL A 220 24.14 23.81 10.33
CA VAL A 220 22.74 24.22 10.47
C VAL A 220 22.47 24.75 11.87
N VAL A 221 21.71 25.84 11.93
CA VAL A 221 21.20 26.42 13.17
C VAL A 221 19.67 26.27 13.16
N GLN A 222 19.15 25.43 14.04
CA GLN A 222 17.73 25.25 14.28
C GLN A 222 17.32 25.99 15.54
N PHE A 223 16.23 26.73 15.50
CA PHE A 223 15.68 27.34 16.72
C PHE A 223 14.18 27.52 16.66
N GLY A 224 13.59 27.61 17.84
CA GLY A 224 12.18 27.86 18.08
C GLY A 224 11.94 28.00 19.58
N ARG A 225 10.72 28.38 19.95
CA ARG A 225 10.32 28.56 21.33
C ARG A 225 9.02 27.80 21.58
N ILE A 226 9.01 27.00 22.63
CA ILE A 226 7.81 26.29 23.07
C ILE A 226 7.20 27.09 24.22
N ASP A 227 6.02 27.64 23.98
CA ASP A 227 5.23 28.39 24.96
C ASP A 227 4.17 27.46 25.55
N SER A 228 4.22 27.25 26.87
CA SER A 228 3.33 26.38 27.61
C SER A 228 2.46 27.19 28.58
N ARG A 229 1.15 26.95 28.51
CA ARG A 229 0.13 27.57 29.38
C ARG A 229 -0.69 26.50 30.12
N PRO A 230 -1.37 26.85 31.22
CA PRO A 230 -2.37 25.98 31.83
C PRO A 230 -3.45 25.63 30.79
N ASN A 231 -3.84 24.36 30.71
CA ASN A 231 -4.89 23.94 29.80
C ASN A 231 -6.26 24.42 30.34
N PRO A 232 -6.98 25.33 29.65
CA PRO A 232 -8.27 25.83 30.13
C PRO A 232 -9.35 24.74 30.21
N ASP A 233 -9.23 23.71 29.37
CA ASP A 233 -10.16 22.57 29.33
C ASP A 233 -9.85 21.48 30.38
N TYR A 234 -8.72 21.60 31.09
CA TYR A 234 -8.31 20.62 32.08
C TYR A 234 -9.13 20.73 33.37
N SER A 235 -9.80 19.63 33.74
CA SER A 235 -10.52 19.49 35.01
C SER A 235 -9.95 18.35 35.85
N LEU A 236 -9.52 18.67 37.07
CA LEU A 236 -9.09 17.69 38.09
C LEU A 236 -10.18 16.65 38.38
N TRP A 237 -11.45 17.04 38.31
CA TRP A 237 -12.58 16.12 38.47
C TRP A 237 -12.72 15.14 37.30
N LYS A 238 -12.52 15.59 36.04
CA LYS A 238 -12.53 14.69 34.86
C LYS A 238 -11.33 13.73 34.85
N ALA A 239 -10.17 14.20 35.29
CA ALA A 239 -8.96 13.37 35.40
C ALA A 239 -9.05 12.28 36.49
N LEU A 240 -9.87 12.48 37.53
CA LEU A 240 -10.08 11.53 38.63
C LEU A 240 -11.22 10.52 38.36
N THR A 241 -12.16 10.83 37.46
CA THR A 241 -13.33 9.96 37.16
C THR A 241 -13.09 8.92 36.06
N LEU A 242 -11.86 8.79 35.54
CA LEU A 242 -11.46 7.83 34.50
C LEU A 242 -12.25 7.95 33.18
N GLN A 243 -13.01 9.04 32.96
CA GLN A 243 -13.82 9.23 31.75
C GLN A 243 -12.99 9.47 30.47
N ASP A 244 -11.73 9.89 30.65
CA ASP A 244 -10.77 10.22 29.58
C ASP A 244 -9.65 9.17 29.43
N LEU A 245 -9.82 7.98 30.03
CA LEU A 245 -8.95 6.84 29.76
C LEU A 245 -9.36 6.20 28.44
N ASP A 246 -8.51 6.37 27.43
CA ASP A 246 -8.49 5.46 26.31
C ASP A 246 -7.91 4.12 26.80
N ILE A 247 -8.81 3.20 27.16
CA ILE A 247 -8.53 1.92 27.81
C ILE A 247 -7.59 1.04 26.96
N PHE A 248 -7.43 1.34 25.67
CA PHE A 248 -6.59 0.58 24.74
C PHE A 248 -5.19 1.16 24.51
N SER A 249 -4.94 2.44 24.80
CA SER A 249 -3.62 3.07 24.55
C SER A 249 -2.82 3.36 25.82
N GLY A 250 -3.43 3.27 27.00
CA GLY A 250 -2.75 3.55 28.28
C GLY A 250 -2.33 5.01 28.47
N ASN A 251 -2.65 5.90 27.51
CA ASN A 251 -2.33 7.31 27.56
C ASN A 251 -3.47 8.12 28.17
N ARG A 252 -3.13 9.04 29.09
CA ARG A 252 -4.06 10.07 29.57
C ARG A 252 -4.29 11.08 28.46
N THR A 253 -5.52 11.24 28.01
CA THR A 253 -5.86 12.05 26.83
C THR A 253 -5.84 13.56 27.08
N GLN A 254 -5.75 14.03 28.34
CA GLN A 254 -5.67 15.46 28.65
C GLN A 254 -4.49 15.80 29.57
N SER A 255 -3.55 16.57 29.04
CA SER A 255 -2.46 17.20 29.78
C SER A 255 -3.00 18.41 30.55
N SER A 256 -2.46 18.66 31.76
CA SER A 256 -2.78 19.86 32.56
C SER A 256 -2.25 21.17 31.95
N ARG A 257 -1.50 21.06 30.85
CA ARG A 257 -0.88 22.18 30.14
C ARG A 257 -0.98 21.97 28.63
N THR A 258 -1.27 23.04 27.89
CA THR A 258 -1.14 23.10 26.43
C THR A 258 0.17 23.77 26.07
N GLY A 259 0.76 23.38 24.93
CA GLY A 259 2.01 23.95 24.44
C GLY A 259 1.90 24.30 22.96
N ILE A 260 2.39 25.46 22.57
CA ILE A 260 2.50 25.90 21.17
C ILE A 260 3.95 26.23 20.83
N SER A 261 4.33 26.06 19.57
CA SER A 261 5.67 26.40 19.08
C SER A 261 5.59 27.69 18.26
N VAL A 262 6.50 28.62 18.53
CA VAL A 262 6.65 29.90 17.81
C VAL A 262 8.12 30.21 17.55
N VAL A 263 8.39 31.07 16.58
CA VAL A 263 9.73 31.62 16.35
C VAL A 263 9.72 33.13 16.63
N PRO A 264 10.37 33.58 17.72
CA PRO A 264 10.47 35.01 18.04
C PRO A 264 11.27 35.77 16.97
N GLY A 265 10.73 36.90 16.52
CA GLY A 265 11.31 37.70 15.43
C GLY A 265 12.61 38.41 15.80
N ASP A 266 12.77 38.77 17.07
CA ASP A 266 14.00 39.33 17.62
C ASP A 266 15.15 38.30 17.60
N VAL A 267 14.88 37.07 18.01
CA VAL A 267 15.83 35.96 17.96
C VAL A 267 16.19 35.61 16.51
N PHE A 268 15.19 35.57 15.62
CA PHE A 268 15.42 35.33 14.19
C PHE A 268 16.33 36.40 13.58
N THR A 269 16.03 37.68 13.82
CA THR A 269 16.82 38.80 13.28
C THR A 269 18.24 38.78 13.83
N ALA A 270 18.40 38.62 15.15
CA ALA A 270 19.72 38.62 15.78
C ALA A 270 20.61 37.45 15.31
N LEU A 271 20.05 36.26 15.11
CA LEU A 271 20.79 35.10 14.60
C LEU A 271 21.08 35.24 13.10
N SER A 272 20.10 35.65 12.29
CA SER A 272 20.28 35.79 10.85
C SER A 272 21.27 36.90 10.49
N ASP A 273 21.22 38.06 11.16
CA ASP A 273 22.20 39.14 11.01
C ASP A 273 23.62 38.67 11.35
N ALA A 274 23.78 37.98 12.48
CA ALA A 274 25.08 37.46 12.88
C ALA A 274 25.64 36.47 11.86
N LEU A 275 24.81 35.54 11.37
CA LEU A 275 25.23 34.54 10.40
C LEU A 275 25.49 35.13 9.01
N SER A 276 24.73 36.15 8.58
CA SER A 276 24.93 36.85 7.30
C SER A 276 26.24 37.63 7.25
N ALA A 277 26.80 38.00 8.40
CA ALA A 277 28.11 38.66 8.48
C ALA A 277 29.28 37.72 8.15
N LEU A 278 29.05 36.40 8.10
CA LEU A 278 30.04 35.45 7.62
C LEU A 278 30.11 35.51 6.08
N PRO A 279 31.30 35.41 5.46
CA PRO A 279 31.45 35.33 4.01
C PRO A 279 31.06 33.94 3.49
N ALA A 280 29.82 33.51 3.78
CA ALA A 280 29.29 32.20 3.51
C ALA A 280 27.83 32.30 3.04
N LYS A 281 27.43 31.40 2.15
CA LYS A 281 26.05 31.31 1.69
C LYS A 281 25.13 30.91 2.85
N LEU A 282 24.05 31.68 3.05
CA LEU A 282 23.00 31.44 4.03
C LEU A 282 21.69 31.05 3.32
N GLU A 283 21.10 29.95 3.73
CA GLU A 283 19.80 29.46 3.24
C GLU A 283 18.81 29.28 4.39
N ILE A 284 17.53 29.56 4.12
CA ILE A 284 16.45 29.48 5.11
C ILE A 284 15.47 28.39 4.67
N ALA A 285 15.08 27.50 5.58
CA ALA A 285 14.08 26.48 5.33
C ALA A 285 13.11 26.33 6.49
N THR A 286 11.91 25.85 6.15
CA THR A 286 10.87 25.52 7.15
C THR A 286 11.11 24.15 7.78
N SER A 287 11.80 23.26 7.05
CA SER A 287 12.11 21.90 7.44
C SER A 287 13.37 21.42 6.73
N PRO A 288 14.15 20.47 7.30
CA PRO A 288 15.29 19.90 6.58
C PRO A 288 14.91 19.20 5.27
N ALA A 289 13.64 18.81 5.10
CA ALA A 289 13.13 18.21 3.87
C ALA A 289 13.35 19.10 2.63
N ALA A 290 13.47 20.43 2.81
CA ALA A 290 13.81 21.41 1.78
C ALA A 290 15.08 21.05 0.99
N TRP A 291 16.07 20.50 1.68
CA TRP A 291 17.38 20.18 1.11
C TRP A 291 17.47 18.75 0.56
N GLN A 292 16.40 17.97 0.65
CA GLN A 292 16.35 16.61 0.14
C GLN A 292 16.34 16.64 -1.40
N LEU A 293 17.28 15.91 -2.02
CA LEU A 293 17.27 15.74 -3.48
C LEU A 293 16.32 14.61 -3.88
N PRO A 294 15.63 14.72 -5.03
CA PRO A 294 14.85 13.62 -5.55
C PRO A 294 15.79 12.44 -5.89
N THR A 295 15.45 11.25 -5.40
CA THR A 295 16.13 10.01 -5.78
C THR A 295 15.20 9.20 -6.65
N THR A 296 15.73 8.69 -7.76
CA THR A 296 14.98 7.79 -8.64
C THR A 296 15.80 6.53 -8.88
N PRO A 297 15.23 5.33 -8.65
CA PRO A 297 15.86 4.07 -9.03
C PRO A 297 16.13 4.04 -10.54
N SER A 298 17.19 3.35 -10.97
CA SER A 298 17.48 3.18 -12.40
C SER A 298 16.47 2.27 -13.09
N MET A 299 15.84 1.37 -12.34
CA MET A 299 14.75 0.50 -12.75
C MET A 299 13.48 0.83 -11.96
N PRO A 300 12.74 1.90 -12.31
CA PRO A 300 11.57 2.32 -11.56
C PRO A 300 10.48 1.24 -11.56
N PRO A 301 9.62 1.22 -10.52
CA PRO A 301 8.44 0.39 -10.53
C PRO A 301 7.56 0.70 -11.76
N PRO A 302 6.84 -0.30 -12.29
CA PRO A 302 5.95 -0.08 -13.43
C PRO A 302 4.93 1.04 -13.16
N ALA A 303 4.80 1.97 -14.10
CA ALA A 303 3.90 3.11 -13.96
C ALA A 303 2.42 2.69 -13.98
N ILE A 304 1.60 3.36 -13.17
CA ILE A 304 0.15 3.16 -13.16
C ILE A 304 -0.46 3.94 -14.33
N LYS A 305 -0.95 3.22 -15.35
CA LYS A 305 -1.65 3.79 -16.51
C LYS A 305 -3.08 3.25 -16.56
N LEU A 306 -4.00 3.96 -15.92
CA LEU A 306 -5.41 3.56 -15.82
C LEU A 306 -6.13 3.73 -17.16
N VAL A 307 -6.86 2.70 -17.57
CA VAL A 307 -7.72 2.71 -18.75
C VAL A 307 -9.17 2.58 -18.31
N VAL A 308 -10.05 3.46 -18.79
CA VAL A 308 -11.47 3.49 -18.44
C VAL A 308 -12.34 2.73 -19.44
N PRO A 309 -13.53 2.26 -19.03
CA PRO A 309 -14.51 1.71 -19.96
C PRO A 309 -14.88 2.75 -21.03
N ASP A 310 -15.03 2.29 -22.28
CA ASP A 310 -15.33 3.13 -23.44
C ASP A 310 -16.81 3.57 -23.41
N PRO A 311 -17.09 4.88 -23.21
CA PRO A 311 -18.45 5.41 -23.14
C PRO A 311 -19.16 5.43 -24.50
N SER A 312 -18.47 5.15 -25.61
CA SER A 312 -19.04 5.10 -26.96
C SER A 312 -19.43 3.69 -27.42
N ALA A 313 -19.07 2.65 -26.65
CA ALA A 313 -19.37 1.27 -27.01
C ALA A 313 -20.88 0.94 -26.96
N PRO A 314 -21.35 -0.04 -27.77
CA PRO A 314 -22.77 -0.42 -27.81
C PRO A 314 -23.25 -0.94 -26.45
N VAL A 315 -24.47 -0.55 -26.04
CA VAL A 315 -25.06 -0.91 -24.75
C VAL A 315 -25.86 -2.22 -24.84
N ILE A 316 -25.67 -3.12 -23.88
CA ILE A 316 -26.43 -4.37 -23.71
C ILE A 316 -27.12 -4.36 -22.35
N LYS A 317 -28.42 -4.63 -22.34
CA LYS A 317 -29.22 -4.71 -21.11
C LYS A 317 -29.26 -6.13 -20.54
N PRO A 318 -29.25 -6.27 -19.20
CA PRO A 318 -29.40 -7.58 -18.58
C PRO A 318 -30.87 -8.00 -18.56
N ALA A 319 -31.11 -9.30 -18.74
CA ALA A 319 -32.32 -9.94 -18.25
C ALA A 319 -32.13 -10.24 -16.76
N ILE A 320 -33.14 -9.92 -15.95
CA ILE A 320 -33.14 -10.12 -14.49
C ILE A 320 -34.05 -11.30 -14.16
N ILE A 321 -33.51 -12.29 -13.47
CA ILE A 321 -34.21 -13.54 -13.12
C ILE A 321 -34.14 -13.71 -11.60
N ARG A 322 -35.28 -13.87 -10.94
CA ARG A 322 -35.36 -14.01 -9.48
C ARG A 322 -35.10 -15.45 -9.05
N TRP A 323 -33.86 -15.75 -8.66
CA TRP A 323 -33.45 -17.13 -8.36
C TRP A 323 -34.00 -17.63 -7.03
N ASP A 324 -34.19 -16.72 -6.08
CA ASP A 324 -34.78 -16.99 -4.77
C ASP A 324 -36.17 -17.65 -4.88
N LYS A 325 -36.94 -17.30 -5.92
CA LYS A 325 -38.26 -17.90 -6.18
C LYS A 325 -38.21 -19.38 -6.61
N PHE A 326 -37.05 -19.87 -7.06
CA PHE A 326 -36.91 -21.27 -7.47
C PHE A 326 -36.44 -22.17 -6.33
N VAL A 327 -35.77 -21.60 -5.32
CA VAL A 327 -35.06 -22.38 -4.30
C VAL A 327 -35.53 -22.14 -2.87
N THR A 328 -36.39 -21.14 -2.65
CA THR A 328 -36.98 -20.86 -1.33
C THR A 328 -38.50 -20.86 -1.36
N ASP A 329 -39.12 -21.28 -0.25
CA ASP A 329 -40.54 -21.08 -0.01
C ASP A 329 -40.77 -19.64 0.48
N PRO A 330 -41.54 -18.80 -0.25
CA PRO A 330 -41.82 -17.41 0.13
C PRO A 330 -42.47 -17.23 1.51
N SER A 331 -43.07 -18.28 2.07
CA SER A 331 -43.69 -18.27 3.40
C SER A 331 -42.68 -18.34 4.55
N GLN A 332 -41.43 -18.71 4.28
CA GLN A 332 -40.34 -18.76 5.25
C GLN A 332 -39.42 -17.56 5.05
N ARG A 333 -39.16 -16.80 6.12
CA ARG A 333 -38.32 -15.59 6.04
C ARG A 333 -36.85 -16.00 5.89
N THR A 334 -36.32 -15.89 4.68
CA THR A 334 -34.96 -16.37 4.39
C THR A 334 -33.98 -15.24 4.08
N LEU A 335 -32.92 -15.17 4.88
CA LEU A 335 -31.70 -14.43 4.56
C LEU A 335 -30.88 -15.28 3.57
N LEU A 336 -30.37 -14.63 2.52
CA LEU A 336 -29.69 -15.26 1.39
C LEU A 336 -28.32 -14.64 1.20
N TYR A 337 -27.28 -15.47 1.21
CA TYR A 337 -25.92 -15.05 0.90
C TYR A 337 -25.39 -15.91 -0.26
N PRO A 338 -25.54 -15.45 -1.52
CA PRO A 338 -24.98 -16.14 -2.66
C PRO A 338 -23.45 -16.05 -2.65
N HIS A 339 -22.78 -17.16 -2.97
CA HIS A 339 -21.33 -17.24 -2.93
C HIS A 339 -20.71 -17.29 -4.32
N ASP A 340 -20.99 -18.34 -5.10
CA ASP A 340 -20.34 -18.58 -6.40
C ASP A 340 -21.32 -19.04 -7.48
N ILE A 341 -20.92 -18.91 -8.75
CA ILE A 341 -21.68 -19.31 -9.94
C ILE A 341 -20.77 -19.84 -11.05
N LEU A 342 -21.20 -20.89 -11.74
CA LEU A 342 -20.48 -21.55 -12.82
C LEU A 342 -21.39 -21.81 -14.03
N GLY A 343 -20.85 -21.58 -15.23
CA GLY A 343 -21.45 -22.05 -16.48
C GLY A 343 -21.04 -23.49 -16.80
N LEU A 344 -22.00 -24.34 -17.16
CA LEU A 344 -21.78 -25.75 -17.51
C LEU A 344 -21.81 -25.98 -19.03
N PRO A 345 -21.09 -27.01 -19.55
CA PRO A 345 -21.03 -27.33 -20.99
C PRO A 345 -22.35 -27.59 -21.68
N ASP A 346 -23.35 -28.08 -20.96
CA ASP A 346 -24.70 -28.34 -21.49
C ASP A 346 -25.61 -27.11 -21.51
N GLY A 347 -25.09 -25.95 -21.10
CA GLY A 347 -25.82 -24.68 -21.03
C GLY A 347 -26.56 -24.44 -19.72
N SER A 348 -26.50 -25.37 -18.76
CA SER A 348 -26.98 -25.16 -17.40
C SER A 348 -26.00 -24.32 -16.56
N LEU A 349 -26.44 -23.89 -15.39
CA LEU A 349 -25.62 -23.16 -14.41
C LEU A 349 -25.57 -23.95 -13.11
N LEU A 350 -24.46 -23.86 -12.40
CA LEU A 350 -24.37 -24.26 -11.00
C LEU A 350 -24.18 -23.00 -10.16
N PHE A 351 -24.87 -22.87 -9.03
CA PHE A 351 -24.63 -21.77 -8.10
C PHE A 351 -24.75 -22.23 -6.65
N SER A 352 -24.05 -21.54 -5.75
CA SER A 352 -24.09 -21.81 -4.32
C SER A 352 -24.58 -20.61 -3.52
N ALA A 353 -25.32 -20.87 -2.44
CA ALA A 353 -25.76 -19.83 -1.52
C ALA A 353 -26.05 -20.39 -0.12
N GLN A 354 -25.86 -19.52 0.87
CA GLN A 354 -26.35 -19.74 2.22
C GLN A 354 -27.81 -19.35 2.32
N VAL A 355 -28.60 -20.21 2.96
CA VAL A 355 -30.04 -20.06 3.10
C VAL A 355 -30.45 -20.33 4.54
N ALA A 356 -31.22 -19.41 5.12
CA ALA A 356 -31.90 -19.60 6.39
C ALA A 356 -33.29 -20.25 6.19
N ASP A 357 -33.42 -21.51 6.58
CA ASP A 357 -34.65 -22.30 6.48
C ASP A 357 -35.03 -22.98 7.81
N ASN A 358 -36.00 -23.90 7.78
CA ASN A 358 -36.43 -24.67 8.94
C ASN A 358 -35.36 -25.61 9.51
N ARG A 359 -34.27 -25.87 8.79
CA ARG A 359 -33.09 -26.63 9.23
C ARG A 359 -31.99 -25.70 9.77
N GLY A 360 -32.26 -24.40 9.85
CA GLY A 360 -31.33 -23.39 10.32
C GLY A 360 -30.56 -22.72 9.18
N TRP A 361 -29.33 -22.32 9.48
CA TRP A 361 -28.42 -21.74 8.49
C TRP A 361 -27.62 -22.84 7.82
N ASN A 362 -27.94 -23.11 6.55
CA ASN A 362 -27.30 -24.16 5.76
C ASN A 362 -26.85 -23.61 4.41
N GLU A 363 -25.90 -24.32 3.84
CA GLU A 363 -25.31 -24.02 2.55
C GLU A 363 -25.82 -25.01 1.52
N TYR A 364 -26.02 -24.52 0.30
CA TYR A 364 -26.66 -25.28 -0.76
C TYR A 364 -25.98 -25.03 -2.10
N VAL A 365 -26.08 -26.04 -2.97
CA VAL A 365 -25.69 -25.98 -4.37
C VAL A 365 -26.88 -26.39 -5.22
N TRP A 366 -27.25 -25.56 -6.19
CA TRP A 366 -28.30 -25.89 -7.16
C TRP A 366 -27.81 -25.85 -8.58
N ARG A 367 -28.43 -26.69 -9.41
CA ARG A 367 -28.30 -26.67 -10.86
C ARG A 367 -29.51 -26.02 -11.50
N LEU A 368 -29.29 -24.89 -12.16
CA LEU A 368 -30.31 -24.20 -12.96
C LEU A 368 -30.25 -24.64 -14.41
N HIS A 369 -31.37 -25.10 -14.94
CA HIS A 369 -31.47 -25.58 -16.31
C HIS A 369 -32.82 -25.22 -16.92
N ALA A 370 -32.91 -25.26 -18.26
CA ALA A 370 -34.18 -25.06 -18.95
C ALA A 370 -35.03 -26.33 -18.88
N GLY A 371 -36.28 -26.23 -18.46
CA GLY A 371 -37.23 -27.34 -18.35
C GLY A 371 -38.69 -26.85 -18.46
N ASN A 372 -39.56 -27.63 -19.11
CA ASN A 372 -41.02 -27.37 -19.22
C ASN A 372 -41.41 -25.92 -19.60
N GLY A 373 -40.67 -25.29 -20.52
CA GLY A 373 -40.96 -23.92 -20.99
C GLY A 373 -40.47 -22.79 -20.06
N GLY A 374 -39.66 -23.10 -19.03
CA GLY A 374 -39.08 -22.12 -18.11
C GLY A 374 -37.73 -22.57 -17.54
N LEU A 375 -37.20 -21.80 -16.58
CA LEU A 375 -36.00 -22.17 -15.81
C LEU A 375 -36.43 -23.01 -14.59
N GLN A 376 -35.70 -24.09 -14.31
CA GLN A 376 -35.90 -24.97 -13.15
C GLN A 376 -34.61 -25.06 -12.34
N ALA A 377 -34.75 -25.31 -11.04
CA ALA A 377 -33.64 -25.47 -10.10
C ALA A 377 -33.72 -26.86 -9.44
N ASP A 378 -32.65 -27.65 -9.59
CA ASP A 378 -32.49 -28.91 -8.89
C ASP A 378 -31.47 -28.73 -7.76
N GLU A 379 -31.80 -29.18 -6.55
CA GLU A 379 -30.83 -29.27 -5.47
C GLU A 379 -29.80 -30.37 -5.79
N VAL A 380 -28.53 -29.98 -5.81
CA VAL A 380 -27.40 -30.88 -6.09
C VAL A 380 -26.77 -31.33 -4.78
N TRP A 381 -26.64 -30.43 -3.82
CA TRP A 381 -25.99 -30.69 -2.54
C TRP A 381 -26.47 -29.70 -1.48
N HIS A 382 -26.46 -30.13 -0.22
CA HIS A 382 -26.63 -29.26 0.94
C HIS A 382 -25.72 -29.69 2.10
N GLY A 383 -25.37 -28.75 2.97
CA GLY A 383 -24.53 -29.01 4.14
C GLY A 383 -24.56 -27.88 5.16
N LYS A 384 -23.82 -28.05 6.26
CA LYS A 384 -23.75 -27.05 7.33
C LYS A 384 -22.90 -25.84 6.94
N ASP A 385 -21.85 -26.06 6.17
CA ASP A 385 -20.93 -25.04 5.66
C ASP A 385 -20.41 -25.46 4.26
N GLY A 386 -19.98 -24.52 3.43
CA GLY A 386 -19.53 -24.73 2.04
C GLY A 386 -20.44 -24.18 0.94
N PRO A 387 -20.22 -24.59 -0.31
CA PRO A 387 -19.04 -24.14 -1.00
C PRO A 387 -19.07 -22.63 -1.24
N ARG A 388 -18.02 -21.97 -0.73
CA ARG A 388 -17.70 -20.60 -1.15
C ARG A 388 -16.91 -20.57 -2.45
N ARG A 389 -16.45 -21.72 -2.96
CA ARG A 389 -15.71 -21.81 -4.22
C ARG A 389 -16.10 -23.08 -4.98
N MET A 390 -16.33 -22.92 -6.28
CA MET A 390 -16.54 -24.04 -7.20
C MET A 390 -15.57 -23.92 -8.39
N MET A 391 -15.08 -25.06 -8.87
CA MET A 391 -14.15 -25.13 -10.01
C MET A 391 -14.49 -26.28 -10.94
N ILE A 392 -14.42 -26.06 -12.24
CA ILE A 392 -14.78 -27.04 -13.26
C ILE A 392 -13.55 -27.53 -14.04
N ASN A 393 -13.49 -28.83 -14.31
CA ASN A 393 -12.40 -29.48 -15.05
C ASN A 393 -12.17 -28.87 -16.45
N GLY A 394 -10.98 -29.07 -17.01
CA GLY A 394 -10.54 -28.62 -18.34
C GLY A 394 -11.47 -29.02 -19.48
N ASP A 395 -12.06 -30.19 -19.34
CA ASP A 395 -12.98 -30.79 -20.30
C ASP A 395 -14.46 -30.54 -19.96
N GLY A 396 -14.75 -29.96 -18.80
CA GLY A 396 -16.11 -29.75 -18.32
C GLY A 396 -16.81 -31.02 -17.80
N SER A 397 -16.08 -32.10 -17.53
CA SER A 397 -16.65 -33.38 -17.09
C SER A 397 -17.19 -33.35 -15.66
N ALA A 398 -16.53 -32.61 -14.76
CA ALA A 398 -16.89 -32.54 -13.36
C ALA A 398 -16.63 -31.15 -12.74
N VAL A 399 -17.40 -30.83 -11.69
CA VAL A 399 -17.19 -29.67 -10.83
C VAL A 399 -16.73 -30.13 -9.46
N TRP A 400 -15.69 -29.49 -8.95
CA TRP A 400 -15.19 -29.65 -7.59
C TRP A 400 -15.63 -28.49 -6.71
N PHE A 401 -15.98 -28.79 -5.46
CA PHE A 401 -16.35 -27.78 -4.47
C PHE A 401 -16.10 -28.28 -3.03
N ASP A 402 -15.91 -27.36 -2.11
CA ASP A 402 -15.69 -27.64 -0.69
C ASP A 402 -17.01 -27.72 0.09
N GLY A 403 -17.09 -28.57 1.11
CA GLY A 403 -18.25 -28.55 2.00
C GLY A 403 -18.08 -29.34 3.29
N GLN A 404 -18.90 -29.00 4.27
CA GLN A 404 -19.02 -29.70 5.53
C GLN A 404 -20.47 -30.19 5.70
N PRO A 405 -20.71 -31.51 5.77
CA PRO A 405 -22.07 -32.04 5.82
C PRO A 405 -22.79 -31.69 7.14
N ASP A 406 -22.07 -31.71 8.27
CA ASP A 406 -22.58 -31.31 9.59
C ASP A 406 -21.48 -30.64 10.44
N ALA A 407 -21.88 -30.00 11.55
CA ALA A 407 -20.96 -29.23 12.40
C ALA A 407 -19.87 -30.07 13.12
N LYS A 408 -19.97 -31.40 13.11
CA LYS A 408 -19.04 -32.32 13.79
C LYS A 408 -18.16 -33.12 12.82
N SER A 409 -18.49 -33.09 11.53
CA SER A 409 -17.80 -33.85 10.49
C SER A 409 -16.54 -33.16 10.01
N ASN A 410 -15.58 -33.94 9.52
CA ASN A 410 -14.41 -33.40 8.86
C ASN A 410 -14.79 -32.70 7.54
N PRO A 411 -14.06 -31.64 7.15
CA PRO A 411 -14.27 -31.03 5.84
C PRO A 411 -14.01 -32.01 4.68
N CYS A 412 -14.88 -31.97 3.68
CA CYS A 412 -14.84 -32.86 2.52
C CYS A 412 -14.74 -32.09 1.20
N LEU A 413 -14.03 -32.64 0.23
CA LEU A 413 -14.13 -32.20 -1.16
C LEU A 413 -15.20 -33.02 -1.88
N TYR A 414 -16.05 -32.33 -2.61
CA TYR A 414 -17.12 -32.95 -3.39
C TYR A 414 -16.81 -32.83 -4.88
N ARG A 415 -17.16 -33.88 -5.62
CA ARG A 415 -17.06 -33.94 -7.07
C ARG A 415 -18.44 -34.19 -7.66
N TYR A 416 -18.96 -33.21 -8.38
CA TYR A 416 -20.20 -33.35 -9.15
C TYR A 416 -19.88 -33.76 -10.59
N ASP A 417 -20.24 -35.00 -10.94
CA ASP A 417 -20.11 -35.52 -12.29
C ASP A 417 -21.30 -35.07 -13.16
N LEU A 418 -21.02 -34.36 -14.26
CA LEU A 418 -22.07 -33.75 -15.07
C LEU A 418 -22.92 -34.76 -15.83
N ALA A 419 -22.32 -35.87 -16.25
CA ALA A 419 -22.97 -36.88 -17.10
C ALA A 419 -23.96 -37.72 -16.29
N SER A 420 -23.52 -38.24 -15.14
CA SER A 420 -24.33 -39.04 -14.23
C SER A 420 -25.20 -38.20 -13.29
N ARG A 421 -24.88 -36.90 -13.14
CA ARG A 421 -25.50 -35.98 -12.18
C ARG A 421 -25.36 -36.45 -10.72
N LYS A 422 -24.29 -37.17 -10.42
CA LYS A 422 -23.99 -37.66 -9.07
C LYS A 422 -22.95 -36.77 -8.39
N VAL A 423 -23.08 -36.66 -7.07
CA VAL A 423 -22.09 -36.01 -6.21
C VAL A 423 -21.35 -37.09 -5.44
N ASP A 424 -20.04 -37.16 -5.63
CA ASP A 424 -19.14 -37.98 -4.83
C ASP A 424 -18.54 -37.13 -3.70
N ARG A 425 -18.53 -37.66 -2.48
CA ARG A 425 -17.87 -37.06 -1.32
C ARG A 425 -16.50 -37.71 -1.10
N HIS A 426 -15.50 -36.89 -0.80
CA HIS A 426 -14.15 -37.34 -0.45
C HIS A 426 -13.69 -36.66 0.84
N GLU A 427 -13.48 -37.46 1.89
CA GLU A 427 -12.93 -36.97 3.16
C GLU A 427 -11.44 -36.71 2.99
N VAL A 428 -10.99 -35.48 3.26
CA VAL A 428 -9.59 -35.11 3.03
C VAL A 428 -8.74 -35.37 4.27
N VAL A 429 -7.64 -36.10 4.10
CA VAL A 429 -6.64 -36.29 5.15
C VAL A 429 -5.42 -35.43 4.84
N TRP A 430 -5.29 -34.32 5.56
CA TRP A 430 -4.18 -33.38 5.42
C TRP A 430 -2.88 -33.92 6.03
N PRO A 431 -1.70 -33.49 5.51
CA PRO A 431 -0.41 -33.76 6.14
C PRO A 431 -0.37 -33.26 7.60
N SER A 432 0.39 -33.95 8.46
CA SER A 432 0.51 -33.61 9.89
C SER A 432 1.04 -32.21 10.16
N GLU A 433 1.82 -31.64 9.25
CA GLU A 433 2.29 -30.25 9.31
C GLU A 433 1.17 -29.20 9.10
N THR A 434 -0.05 -29.63 8.75
CA THR A 434 -1.20 -28.75 8.51
C THR A 434 -2.09 -28.69 9.73
N ASP A 435 -2.10 -27.56 10.45
CA ASP A 435 -3.00 -27.36 11.59
C ASP A 435 -4.38 -26.86 11.14
N TRP A 436 -5.11 -27.75 10.46
CA TRP A 436 -6.44 -27.45 9.91
C TRP A 436 -7.52 -27.35 11.00
N ARG A 437 -7.26 -27.83 12.23
CA ARG A 437 -8.27 -27.96 13.30
C ARG A 437 -8.83 -26.63 13.78
N ASP A 438 -8.10 -25.54 13.54
CA ASP A 438 -8.49 -24.18 13.92
C ASP A 438 -9.04 -23.34 12.74
N HIS A 439 -9.10 -23.87 11.51
CA HIS A 439 -9.47 -23.12 10.30
C HIS A 439 -10.65 -23.77 9.54
N GLN A 440 -11.57 -22.96 9.01
CA GLN A 440 -12.65 -23.48 8.15
C GLN A 440 -12.07 -23.87 6.79
N MET A 441 -12.60 -24.91 6.16
CA MET A 441 -12.11 -25.33 4.83
C MET A 441 -12.40 -24.28 3.75
N SER A 442 -13.41 -23.43 3.95
CA SER A 442 -13.68 -22.25 3.12
C SER A 442 -12.51 -21.25 3.10
N ASP A 443 -11.65 -21.28 4.12
CA ASP A 443 -10.48 -20.41 4.24
C ASP A 443 -9.27 -20.94 3.47
N MET A 444 -9.33 -22.18 2.97
CA MET A 444 -8.24 -22.78 2.22
C MET A 444 -8.13 -22.24 0.78
N HIS A 445 -6.89 -22.05 0.33
CA HIS A 445 -6.59 -21.52 -1.01
C HIS A 445 -6.31 -22.64 -2.00
N TRP A 446 -7.31 -23.49 -2.26
CA TRP A 446 -7.19 -24.55 -3.26
C TRP A 446 -7.58 -24.09 -4.68
N ILE A 447 -6.90 -24.67 -5.67
CA ILE A 447 -7.20 -24.55 -7.12
C ILE A 447 -7.19 -25.94 -7.78
N LEU A 448 -7.57 -26.05 -9.05
CA LEU A 448 -7.40 -27.28 -9.83
C LEU A 448 -6.05 -27.30 -10.55
N ASP A 449 -5.29 -28.35 -10.31
CA ASP A 449 -4.03 -28.70 -10.96
C ASP A 449 -4.14 -30.08 -11.62
N ASP A 450 -3.96 -30.13 -12.94
CA ASP A 450 -4.31 -31.30 -13.77
C ASP A 450 -5.71 -31.87 -13.45
N ASP A 451 -6.69 -30.98 -13.27
CA ASP A 451 -8.09 -31.30 -12.90
C ASP A 451 -8.28 -31.99 -11.53
N LEU A 452 -7.24 -31.98 -10.68
CA LEU A 452 -7.31 -32.40 -9.29
C LEU A 452 -7.11 -31.20 -8.33
N PRO A 453 -7.78 -31.18 -7.18
CA PRO A 453 -7.57 -30.14 -6.16
C PRO A 453 -6.11 -30.11 -5.66
N ALA A 454 -5.54 -28.92 -5.62
CA ALA A 454 -4.24 -28.61 -5.01
C ALA A 454 -4.42 -27.48 -4.02
N ASN A 455 -4.07 -27.71 -2.76
CA ASN A 455 -4.20 -26.75 -1.67
C ASN A 455 -2.92 -25.92 -1.50
N PHE A 456 -3.03 -24.60 -1.40
CA PHE A 456 -1.93 -23.70 -1.11
C PHE A 456 -2.01 -23.27 0.34
N TRP A 457 -0.90 -23.46 1.06
CA TRP A 457 -0.84 -23.21 2.49
C TRP A 457 0.35 -22.32 2.85
N HIS A 458 0.13 -21.43 3.83
CA HIS A 458 1.18 -20.63 4.45
C HIS A 458 1.73 -21.42 5.65
N ASP A 459 2.86 -22.06 5.44
CA ASP A 459 3.50 -22.91 6.42
C ASP A 459 4.52 -22.11 7.25
N ILE A 460 4.30 -22.01 8.56
CA ILE A 460 5.13 -21.24 9.49
C ILE A 460 5.92 -22.21 10.37
N ARG A 461 7.20 -22.40 10.03
CA ARG A 461 8.11 -23.34 10.70
C ARG A 461 9.06 -22.62 11.65
N ARG A 462 8.52 -22.10 12.75
CA ARG A 462 9.28 -21.25 13.69
C ARG A 462 10.53 -21.92 14.24
N ASP A 463 10.50 -23.24 14.41
CA ASP A 463 11.61 -24.02 14.96
C ASP A 463 12.79 -24.13 13.98
N GLU A 464 12.54 -23.99 12.67
CA GLU A 464 13.55 -24.01 11.61
C GLU A 464 14.22 -22.64 11.37
N LYS A 465 13.84 -21.60 12.13
CA LYS A 465 14.33 -20.22 11.91
C LYS A 465 15.85 -20.09 11.99
N ASN A 466 16.50 -20.87 12.86
CA ASN A 466 17.95 -20.83 13.01
C ASN A 466 18.67 -21.61 11.89
N GLU A 467 17.97 -22.49 11.19
CA GLU A 467 18.51 -23.36 10.14
C GLU A 467 18.30 -22.76 8.73
N ASN A 468 17.30 -21.89 8.55
CA ASN A 468 17.07 -21.15 7.31
C ASN A 468 17.23 -19.63 7.48
N PRO A 469 18.37 -19.04 7.04
CA PRO A 469 18.62 -17.62 7.22
C PRO A 469 17.73 -16.71 6.33
N VAL A 470 17.00 -17.26 5.35
CA VAL A 470 16.04 -16.49 4.55
C VAL A 470 14.75 -16.22 5.33
N GLY A 471 14.34 -17.15 6.19
CA GLY A 471 13.18 -17.04 7.06
C GLY A 471 12.54 -18.40 7.37
N SER A 472 11.52 -18.36 8.23
CA SER A 472 10.79 -19.54 8.72
C SER A 472 9.43 -19.73 8.07
N GLU A 473 9.14 -19.03 6.96
CA GLU A 473 7.84 -19.08 6.31
C GLU A 473 7.94 -19.61 4.89
N PHE A 474 7.06 -20.56 4.56
CA PHE A 474 7.08 -21.28 3.30
C PHE A 474 5.71 -21.22 2.65
N LEU A 475 5.70 -21.14 1.32
CA LEU A 475 4.52 -21.46 0.55
C LEU A 475 4.56 -22.95 0.25
N THR A 476 3.60 -23.71 0.77
CA THR A 476 3.50 -25.15 0.49
C THR A 476 2.31 -25.44 -0.43
N VAL A 477 2.49 -26.45 -1.29
CA VAL A 477 1.40 -26.98 -2.11
C VAL A 477 1.18 -28.44 -1.77
N GLN A 478 -0.04 -28.74 -1.38
CA GLN A 478 -0.47 -30.08 -0.99
C GLN A 478 -1.37 -30.64 -2.08
N ARG A 479 -1.03 -31.83 -2.56
CA ARG A 479 -1.76 -32.53 -3.62
C ARG A 479 -2.16 -33.91 -3.15
N PRO A 480 -3.23 -34.48 -3.73
CA PRO A 480 -3.57 -35.87 -3.45
C PRO A 480 -2.45 -36.81 -3.91
N ALA A 481 -2.09 -37.79 -3.09
CA ALA A 481 -1.05 -38.77 -3.42
C ALA A 481 -1.44 -39.68 -4.59
N SER A 482 -2.75 -39.88 -4.78
CA SER A 482 -3.36 -40.62 -5.88
C SER A 482 -4.75 -40.05 -6.16
N PRO A 483 -5.35 -40.29 -7.35
CA PRO A 483 -6.79 -40.05 -7.54
C PRO A 483 -7.62 -40.78 -6.46
N PRO A 484 -8.82 -40.27 -6.11
CA PRO A 484 -9.65 -40.90 -5.10
C PRO A 484 -10.09 -42.30 -5.56
N SER A 485 -10.00 -43.29 -4.66
CA SER A 485 -10.29 -44.71 -4.94
C SER A 485 -11.78 -45.03 -5.00
N ALA A 486 -12.56 -44.47 -4.07
CA ALA A 486 -14.01 -44.58 -4.01
C ALA A 486 -14.62 -43.35 -3.30
N THR A 487 -15.95 -43.25 -3.36
CA THR A 487 -16.72 -42.29 -2.55
C THR A 487 -16.55 -42.63 -1.07
N ASP A 488 -16.37 -41.62 -0.23
CA ASP A 488 -16.20 -41.70 1.23
C ASP A 488 -14.89 -42.32 1.75
N ASP A 489 -13.98 -42.72 0.86
CA ASP A 489 -12.65 -43.16 1.29
C ASP A 489 -11.80 -41.96 1.79
N PRO A 490 -11.02 -42.13 2.89
CA PRO A 490 -10.04 -41.15 3.29
C PRO A 490 -9.04 -40.88 2.17
N TRP A 491 -8.93 -39.61 1.77
CA TRP A 491 -8.12 -39.19 0.63
C TRP A 491 -6.85 -38.46 1.10
N PRO A 492 -5.69 -39.13 1.11
CA PRO A 492 -4.47 -38.54 1.66
C PRO A 492 -3.85 -37.50 0.72
N PHE A 493 -3.60 -36.32 1.29
CA PHE A 493 -2.81 -35.27 0.67
C PHE A 493 -1.37 -35.34 1.17
N VAL A 494 -0.44 -34.97 0.28
CA VAL A 494 0.99 -34.89 0.56
C VAL A 494 1.53 -33.54 0.12
N THR A 495 2.50 -33.02 0.87
CA THR A 495 3.23 -31.82 0.49
C THR A 495 4.12 -32.13 -0.71
N THR A 496 3.81 -31.51 -1.85
CA THR A 496 4.52 -31.72 -3.14
C THR A 496 5.48 -30.58 -3.49
N LEU A 497 5.27 -29.41 -2.89
CA LEU A 497 6.11 -28.23 -3.06
C LEU A 497 6.27 -27.53 -1.72
N SER A 498 7.48 -27.03 -1.46
CA SER A 498 7.77 -26.07 -0.40
C SER A 498 8.70 -25.00 -0.95
N SER A 499 8.23 -23.75 -0.99
CA SER A 499 8.97 -22.61 -1.53
C SER A 499 9.33 -21.62 -0.43
N VAL A 500 10.62 -21.30 -0.34
CA VAL A 500 11.19 -20.25 0.52
C VAL A 500 10.81 -18.82 0.09
N ARG A 501 10.10 -18.64 -1.03
CA ARG A 501 9.69 -17.32 -1.50
C ARG A 501 8.84 -16.56 -0.48
N GLN A 502 7.99 -17.27 0.26
CA GLN A 502 7.13 -16.70 1.31
C GLN A 502 7.94 -15.98 2.40
N SER A 503 9.11 -16.50 2.77
CA SER A 503 10.01 -15.89 3.78
C SER A 503 10.50 -14.49 3.41
N LEU A 504 10.40 -14.08 2.14
CA LEU A 504 10.78 -12.75 1.69
C LEU A 504 9.65 -11.72 1.81
N MET A 505 8.44 -12.11 2.20
CA MET A 505 7.29 -11.21 2.22
C MET A 505 7.17 -10.35 3.48
N ASN A 506 7.72 -10.81 4.61
CA ASN A 506 7.64 -10.10 5.90
C ASN A 506 8.47 -8.81 5.98
N GLU A 507 9.57 -8.70 5.24
CA GLU A 507 10.47 -7.53 5.32
C GLU A 507 10.06 -6.37 4.40
N ILE A 508 9.20 -6.63 3.42
CA ILE A 508 8.89 -5.68 2.35
C ILE A 508 7.49 -5.09 2.49
N SER A 509 6.65 -5.71 3.32
CA SER A 509 5.24 -5.35 3.44
C SER A 509 5.01 -3.98 4.07
N ASN A 510 5.96 -3.39 4.83
CA ASN A 510 5.76 -2.10 5.53
C ASN A 510 4.39 -2.04 6.28
N GLY A 511 3.93 -3.18 6.83
CA GLY A 511 2.62 -3.31 7.46
C GLY A 511 1.48 -3.84 6.56
N SER A 512 1.76 -4.24 5.31
CA SER A 512 0.79 -4.92 4.43
C SER A 512 0.69 -6.43 4.70
N ASN A 513 -0.30 -7.08 4.09
CA ASN A 513 -0.43 -8.54 4.12
C ASN A 513 0.82 -9.21 3.52
N ALA A 514 1.44 -10.13 4.26
CA ALA A 514 2.60 -10.90 3.82
C ALA A 514 2.22 -12.19 3.06
N LEU A 515 0.93 -12.50 2.95
CA LEU A 515 0.45 -13.70 2.26
C LEU A 515 0.69 -13.64 0.75
N ILE A 516 1.10 -14.78 0.18
CA ILE A 516 1.17 -15.01 -1.26
C ILE A 516 -0.15 -15.63 -1.73
N TRP A 517 -0.72 -15.12 -2.82
CA TRP A 517 -1.96 -15.65 -3.40
C TRP A 517 -1.68 -16.53 -4.60
N PRO A 518 -2.21 -17.76 -4.68
CA PRO A 518 -2.14 -18.54 -5.91
C PRO A 518 -2.94 -17.87 -7.01
N VAL A 519 -2.37 -17.82 -8.21
CA VAL A 519 -3.11 -17.45 -9.42
C VAL A 519 -3.96 -18.65 -9.84
N ARG A 520 -5.22 -18.41 -10.15
CA ARG A 520 -6.10 -19.40 -10.79
C ARG A 520 -5.60 -19.63 -12.22
N TRP A 521 -4.63 -20.52 -12.32
CA TRP A 521 -3.95 -20.94 -13.52
C TRP A 521 -4.00 -22.46 -13.52
N ARG A 522 -4.51 -23.07 -14.59
CA ARG A 522 -4.51 -24.55 -14.73
C ARG A 522 -3.10 -24.96 -15.16
N PRO A 523 -2.25 -25.47 -14.26
CA PRO A 523 -0.86 -25.74 -14.57
C PRO A 523 -0.70 -26.93 -15.52
N SER A 524 0.47 -27.00 -16.13
CA SER A 524 1.26 -28.22 -16.07
C SER A 524 2.73 -27.79 -15.90
N GLY A 525 3.36 -28.15 -14.78
CA GLY A 525 4.79 -27.95 -14.52
C GLY A 525 5.20 -26.70 -13.70
N SER A 526 4.35 -25.68 -13.55
CA SER A 526 4.65 -24.48 -12.75
C SER A 526 3.41 -23.86 -12.10
N TYR A 527 3.58 -23.19 -10.96
CA TYR A 527 2.54 -22.42 -10.29
C TYR A 527 2.80 -20.93 -10.39
N TRP A 528 1.77 -20.17 -10.76
CA TRP A 528 1.82 -18.72 -10.69
C TRP A 528 1.28 -18.23 -9.36
N THR A 529 1.97 -17.27 -8.77
CA THR A 529 1.57 -16.63 -7.52
C THR A 529 1.67 -15.12 -7.61
N GLU A 530 0.80 -14.43 -6.88
CA GLU A 530 0.87 -13.01 -6.62
C GLU A 530 1.46 -12.77 -5.23
N ASP A 531 2.40 -11.84 -5.16
CA ASP A 531 2.99 -11.39 -3.91
C ASP A 531 3.19 -9.87 -3.88
N SER A 532 3.77 -9.36 -2.79
CA SER A 532 3.97 -7.93 -2.57
C SER A 532 4.79 -7.23 -3.67
N GLN A 533 5.64 -7.95 -4.41
CA GLN A 533 6.48 -7.39 -5.47
C GLN A 533 5.86 -7.53 -6.86
N GLY A 534 4.97 -8.50 -7.08
CA GLY A 534 4.33 -8.69 -8.36
C GLY A 534 3.80 -10.10 -8.55
N LEU A 535 4.16 -10.71 -9.68
CA LEU A 535 3.88 -12.10 -10.01
C LEU A 535 5.17 -12.92 -10.01
N ALA A 536 5.05 -14.18 -9.59
CA ALA A 536 6.13 -15.16 -9.68
C ALA A 536 5.63 -16.48 -10.24
N GLU A 537 6.41 -17.06 -11.14
CA GLU A 537 6.26 -18.42 -11.62
C GLU A 537 7.21 -19.32 -10.83
N LEU A 538 6.65 -20.33 -10.17
CA LEU A 538 7.37 -21.29 -9.35
C LEU A 538 7.38 -22.64 -10.05
N ASP A 539 8.54 -23.27 -10.13
CA ASP A 539 8.66 -24.66 -10.58
C ASP A 539 7.87 -25.58 -9.63
N ALA A 540 6.91 -26.34 -10.17
CA ALA A 540 5.97 -27.11 -9.35
C ALA A 540 6.64 -28.24 -8.55
N ARG A 541 7.86 -28.65 -8.92
CA ARG A 541 8.61 -29.74 -8.27
C ARG A 541 9.57 -29.23 -7.20
N THR A 542 10.18 -28.08 -7.43
CA THR A 542 11.28 -27.56 -6.60
C THR A 542 10.91 -26.32 -5.80
N GLY A 543 9.80 -25.65 -6.13
CA GLY A 543 9.40 -24.38 -5.52
C GLY A 543 10.28 -23.20 -5.88
N ARG A 544 11.24 -23.37 -6.81
CA ARG A 544 12.17 -22.31 -7.24
C ARG A 544 11.47 -21.35 -8.20
N ALA A 545 11.74 -20.06 -8.05
CA ALA A 545 11.27 -19.02 -8.95
C ALA A 545 11.92 -19.17 -10.34
N LEU A 546 11.11 -19.47 -11.34
CA LEU A 546 11.50 -19.54 -12.75
C LEU A 546 11.49 -18.15 -13.39
N ARG A 547 10.45 -17.37 -13.07
CA ARG A 547 10.22 -16.05 -13.64
C ARG A 547 9.53 -15.15 -12.64
N THR A 548 9.85 -13.86 -12.68
CA THR A 548 9.21 -12.84 -11.84
C THR A 548 8.86 -11.63 -12.69
N ILE A 549 7.70 -11.03 -12.42
CA ILE A 549 7.19 -9.88 -13.16
C ILE A 549 6.75 -8.83 -12.13
N ALA A 550 7.44 -7.69 -12.10
CA ALA A 550 7.04 -6.56 -11.29
C ALA A 550 5.72 -5.98 -11.83
N LEU A 551 4.81 -5.63 -10.93
CA LEU A 551 3.52 -5.03 -11.29
C LEU A 551 3.46 -3.56 -10.88
N PRO A 552 2.57 -2.76 -11.51
CA PRO A 552 2.19 -1.47 -10.96
C PRO A 552 1.63 -1.64 -9.54
N GLN A 553 1.60 -0.54 -8.79
CA GLN A 553 1.09 -0.58 -7.43
C GLN A 553 -0.37 -1.03 -7.41
N ARG A 554 -0.68 -1.94 -6.49
CA ARG A 554 -2.01 -2.55 -6.36
C ARG A 554 -2.80 -2.04 -5.18
N PHE A 555 -2.15 -1.52 -4.14
CA PHE A 555 -2.84 -1.15 -2.91
C PHE A 555 -2.33 0.18 -2.35
N GLY A 556 -3.25 0.97 -1.81
CA GLY A 556 -2.87 2.20 -1.11
C GLY A 556 -2.77 3.43 -2.00
N MET A 557 -2.03 4.42 -1.53
CA MET A 557 -1.78 5.67 -2.25
C MET A 557 -0.63 5.48 -3.26
N PRO A 558 -0.81 5.87 -4.55
CA PRO A 558 0.25 5.78 -5.55
C PRO A 558 1.59 6.34 -5.07
N ASN A 559 2.65 5.56 -5.19
CA ASN A 559 3.98 5.88 -4.73
C ASN A 559 4.97 5.70 -5.90
N SER A 560 5.69 6.76 -6.23
CA SER A 560 6.64 6.77 -7.35
C SER A 560 7.90 5.94 -7.12
N VAL A 561 8.20 5.58 -5.88
CA VAL A 561 9.41 4.81 -5.50
C VAL A 561 9.10 3.39 -5.04
N SER A 562 7.83 3.01 -4.93
CA SER A 562 7.45 1.66 -4.53
C SER A 562 6.09 1.26 -5.07
N ALA A 563 6.03 0.15 -5.79
CA ALA A 563 4.79 -0.52 -6.19
C ALA A 563 4.40 -1.67 -5.23
N ALA A 564 5.05 -1.76 -4.07
CA ALA A 564 4.88 -2.88 -3.18
C ALA A 564 3.47 -2.92 -2.56
N GLY A 565 2.98 -4.13 -2.34
CA GLY A 565 1.70 -4.38 -1.67
C GLY A 565 0.74 -5.18 -2.54
N ILE A 566 -0.17 -5.87 -1.85
CA ILE A 566 -1.22 -6.69 -2.44
C ILE A 566 -2.56 -6.04 -2.09
N ALA A 567 -3.46 -5.96 -3.06
CA ALA A 567 -4.78 -5.42 -2.82
C ALA A 567 -5.59 -6.36 -1.93
N GLN A 568 -6.26 -5.79 -0.93
CA GLN A 568 -7.30 -6.46 -0.16
C GLN A 568 -8.67 -6.13 -0.76
N TRP A 569 -9.65 -6.97 -0.45
CA TRP A 569 -11.03 -6.80 -0.91
C TRP A 569 -11.19 -6.79 -2.44
N VAL A 570 -10.44 -7.68 -3.10
CA VAL A 570 -10.44 -7.89 -4.55
C VAL A 570 -10.55 -9.39 -4.86
N PRO A 571 -11.06 -9.77 -6.04
CA PRO A 571 -10.96 -11.14 -6.53
C PRO A 571 -9.53 -11.64 -6.52
N LYS A 572 -9.34 -12.93 -6.22
CA LYS A 572 -8.04 -13.59 -6.34
C LYS A 572 -7.55 -13.52 -7.79
N PRO A 573 -6.22 -13.59 -8.01
CA PRO A 573 -5.67 -13.48 -9.35
C PRO A 573 -6.20 -14.54 -10.32
N LEU A 574 -6.53 -14.11 -11.53
CA LEU A 574 -7.06 -14.94 -12.60
C LEU A 574 -6.05 -15.07 -13.72
N GLY A 575 -5.74 -16.29 -14.13
CA GLY A 575 -4.83 -16.58 -15.23
C GLY A 575 -5.56 -17.16 -16.44
N SER A 576 -5.15 -16.78 -17.65
CA SER A 576 -5.55 -17.44 -18.89
C SER A 576 -4.35 -18.07 -19.59
N PRO A 577 -4.21 -19.41 -19.55
CA PRO A 577 -3.20 -20.11 -20.33
C PRO A 577 -3.35 -19.90 -21.84
N GLN A 578 -4.57 -19.85 -22.35
CA GLN A 578 -4.82 -19.65 -23.78
C GLN A 578 -4.54 -18.21 -24.22
N GLY A 579 -4.97 -17.23 -23.42
CA GLY A 579 -4.73 -15.82 -23.65
C GLY A 579 -3.30 -15.38 -23.31
N GLN A 580 -2.55 -16.20 -22.56
CA GLN A 580 -1.19 -15.93 -22.09
C GLN A 580 -1.11 -14.63 -21.26
N TRP A 581 -2.06 -14.44 -20.35
CA TRP A 581 -2.09 -13.30 -19.44
C TRP A 581 -2.54 -13.68 -18.04
N ILE A 582 -2.17 -12.84 -17.06
CA ILE A 582 -2.63 -12.93 -15.68
C ILE A 582 -3.21 -11.58 -15.25
N ALA A 583 -4.37 -11.60 -14.61
CA ALA A 583 -5.04 -10.44 -14.06
C ALA A 583 -4.96 -10.44 -12.53
N THR A 584 -4.48 -9.34 -11.93
CA THR A 584 -4.42 -9.12 -10.48
C THR A 584 -5.25 -7.90 -10.09
N GLY A 585 -5.94 -7.96 -8.95
CA GLY A 585 -6.79 -6.86 -8.48
C GLY A 585 -6.00 -5.68 -7.91
N PHE A 586 -6.54 -4.47 -8.04
CA PHE A 586 -6.03 -3.28 -7.34
C PHE A 586 -7.13 -2.49 -6.63
N VAL A 587 -6.75 -1.82 -5.53
CA VAL A 587 -7.52 -0.80 -4.81
C VAL A 587 -6.59 0.38 -4.52
N LEU A 588 -6.74 1.44 -5.30
CA LEU A 588 -5.91 2.63 -5.22
C LEU A 588 -6.68 3.79 -4.57
N LEU A 589 -6.00 4.53 -3.69
CA LEU A 589 -6.50 5.79 -3.15
C LEU A 589 -6.08 6.94 -4.06
N LEU A 590 -7.02 7.46 -4.84
CA LEU A 590 -6.78 8.51 -5.84
C LEU A 590 -7.61 9.76 -5.50
N ASP A 591 -7.20 10.90 -6.05
CA ASP A 591 -7.93 12.16 -5.92
C ASP A 591 -9.22 12.10 -6.76
N ASP A 592 -10.37 12.31 -6.12
CA ASP A 592 -11.68 12.36 -6.78
C ASP A 592 -12.02 13.81 -7.13
N ASP A 593 -11.56 14.24 -8.31
CA ASP A 593 -11.92 15.53 -8.92
C ASP A 593 -13.11 15.43 -9.90
N GLY A 594 -13.75 14.26 -9.96
CA GLY A 594 -14.83 13.95 -10.89
C GLY A 594 -14.38 13.50 -12.29
N SER A 595 -13.08 13.50 -12.59
CA SER A 595 -12.55 12.99 -13.86
C SER A 595 -12.40 11.46 -13.86
N MET A 596 -12.43 10.88 -15.07
CA MET A 596 -12.22 9.45 -15.32
C MET A 596 -11.32 9.28 -16.54
N PRO A 597 -10.11 8.68 -16.41
CA PRO A 597 -9.53 8.18 -15.17
C PRO A 597 -9.16 9.33 -14.22
N PRO A 598 -9.24 9.12 -12.89
CA PRO A 598 -8.82 10.12 -11.91
C PRO A 598 -7.31 10.41 -12.03
N PRO A 599 -6.86 11.62 -11.69
CA PRO A 599 -5.45 11.97 -11.70
C PRO A 599 -4.66 11.11 -10.70
N VAL A 600 -3.57 10.50 -11.18
CA VAL A 600 -2.60 9.79 -10.34
C VAL A 600 -1.62 10.82 -9.76
N LYS A 601 -2.09 11.59 -8.77
CA LYS A 601 -1.31 12.66 -8.11
C LYS A 601 -1.22 12.45 -6.60
N TYR A 602 -0.21 13.09 -6.02
CA TYR A 602 0.13 13.11 -4.59
C TYR A 602 -0.12 14.53 -4.06
N PRO A 603 -0.64 14.72 -2.83
CA PRO A 603 -2.01 14.50 -2.35
C PRO A 603 -2.97 15.70 -2.58
N GLY A 604 -4.23 15.43 -2.97
CA GLY A 604 -5.36 16.35 -2.86
C GLY A 604 -6.25 16.10 -1.62
N PRO A 605 -7.23 17.00 -1.32
CA PRO A 605 -8.05 16.94 -0.11
C PRO A 605 -9.20 15.92 -0.15
N LYS A 606 -9.57 15.37 -1.32
CA LYS A 606 -10.69 14.43 -1.49
C LYS A 606 -10.20 13.09 -2.05
N ARG A 607 -9.95 12.14 -1.15
CA ARG A 607 -9.44 10.80 -1.49
C ARG A 607 -10.56 9.79 -1.59
N LYS A 608 -10.54 8.97 -2.63
CA LYS A 608 -11.49 7.87 -2.78
C LYS A 608 -10.82 6.61 -3.30
N ARG A 609 -11.39 5.46 -2.96
CA ARG A 609 -10.94 4.16 -3.47
C ARG A 609 -11.41 3.98 -4.91
N PHE A 610 -10.49 3.54 -5.75
CA PHE A 610 -10.71 3.13 -7.13
C PHE A 610 -10.23 1.71 -7.33
N VAL A 611 -11.04 0.91 -8.00
CA VAL A 611 -10.80 -0.53 -8.15
C VAL A 611 -10.73 -0.96 -9.60
N GLY A 612 -10.00 -2.04 -9.85
CA GLY A 612 -9.83 -2.63 -11.17
C GLY A 612 -8.85 -3.79 -11.15
N MET A 613 -8.33 -4.16 -12.33
CA MET A 613 -7.30 -5.20 -12.46
C MET A 613 -6.13 -4.76 -13.34
N HIS A 614 -4.92 -5.14 -12.95
CA HIS A 614 -3.77 -5.15 -13.86
C HIS A 614 -3.74 -6.46 -14.62
N VAL A 615 -3.87 -6.40 -15.94
CA VAL A 615 -3.78 -7.55 -16.84
C VAL A 615 -2.42 -7.52 -17.52
N VAL A 616 -1.61 -8.54 -17.22
CA VAL A 616 -0.22 -8.68 -17.63
C VAL A 616 -0.16 -9.67 -18.77
N ASP A 617 0.28 -9.21 -19.94
CA ASP A 617 0.61 -10.10 -21.05
C ASP A 617 1.94 -10.80 -20.76
N LEU A 618 1.92 -12.12 -20.66
CA LEU A 618 3.09 -12.91 -20.27
C LEU A 618 4.17 -12.99 -21.37
N LYS A 619 3.83 -12.70 -22.62
CA LYS A 619 4.80 -12.73 -23.74
C LYS A 619 5.58 -11.44 -23.84
N SER A 620 4.89 -10.31 -23.76
CA SER A 620 5.45 -8.96 -23.95
C SER A 620 5.80 -8.25 -22.64
N GLY A 621 5.20 -8.66 -21.51
CA GLY A 621 5.31 -7.96 -20.24
C GLY A 621 4.47 -6.67 -20.17
N HIS A 622 3.68 -6.36 -21.20
CA HIS A 622 2.81 -5.19 -21.21
C HIS A 622 1.68 -5.34 -20.18
N VAL A 623 1.34 -4.24 -19.50
CA VAL A 623 0.30 -4.22 -18.45
C VAL A 623 -0.84 -3.28 -18.84
N LEU A 624 -2.04 -3.84 -18.99
CA LEU A 624 -3.29 -3.10 -19.07
C LEU A 624 -3.82 -2.88 -17.65
N SER A 625 -3.95 -1.64 -17.17
CA SER A 625 -4.60 -1.36 -15.88
C SER A 625 -6.06 -0.99 -16.11
N ALA A 626 -6.90 -2.01 -16.23
CA ALA A 626 -8.33 -1.87 -16.49
C ALA A 626 -9.06 -1.33 -15.25
N LEU A 627 -9.53 -0.09 -15.32
CA LEU A 627 -10.25 0.57 -14.23
C LEU A 627 -11.74 0.23 -14.30
N LEU A 628 -12.32 -0.23 -13.20
CA LEU A 628 -13.78 -0.40 -13.09
C LEU A 628 -14.44 0.88 -12.55
N GLY A 629 -13.73 1.63 -11.70
CA GLY A 629 -14.14 2.92 -11.18
C GLY A 629 -14.09 3.01 -9.65
N SER A 630 -14.71 4.04 -9.09
CA SER A 630 -14.65 4.27 -7.65
C SER A 630 -15.57 3.35 -6.84
N ALA A 631 -15.01 2.49 -6.00
CA ALA A 631 -15.75 1.59 -5.12
C ALA A 631 -14.94 1.26 -3.87
N ASP A 632 -15.63 0.93 -2.77
CA ASP A 632 -14.99 0.61 -1.49
C ASP A 632 -14.37 -0.80 -1.47
N SER A 633 -14.90 -1.70 -2.32
CA SER A 633 -14.41 -3.06 -2.58
C SER A 633 -14.61 -3.46 -4.04
N PHE A 634 -13.91 -4.50 -4.48
CA PHE A 634 -14.06 -5.12 -5.80
C PHE A 634 -14.49 -6.58 -5.62
N LYS A 635 -15.64 -6.94 -6.18
CA LYS A 635 -16.32 -8.18 -5.80
C LYS A 635 -16.05 -9.35 -6.71
N ALA A 636 -16.14 -9.17 -8.02
CA ALA A 636 -16.17 -10.29 -8.95
C ALA A 636 -15.34 -10.03 -10.21
N ALA A 637 -14.68 -11.07 -10.69
CA ALA A 637 -14.03 -11.10 -11.99
C ALA A 637 -14.24 -12.47 -12.65
N ALA A 638 -14.35 -12.49 -13.98
CA ALA A 638 -14.43 -13.73 -14.76
C ALA A 638 -13.67 -13.59 -16.06
N ARG A 639 -13.08 -14.68 -16.53
CA ARG A 639 -12.46 -14.74 -17.85
C ARG A 639 -13.24 -15.64 -18.79
N SER A 640 -13.26 -15.27 -20.06
CA SER A 640 -13.79 -16.14 -21.10
C SER A 640 -12.88 -17.34 -21.34
N ALA A 641 -13.38 -18.34 -22.07
CA ALA A 641 -12.75 -19.64 -22.14
C ALA A 641 -11.34 -19.63 -22.74
N ASN A 642 -11.12 -18.86 -23.80
CA ASN A 642 -9.80 -18.71 -24.44
C ASN A 642 -9.06 -17.45 -23.96
N GLY A 643 -9.58 -16.78 -22.92
CA GLY A 643 -8.98 -15.55 -22.38
C GLY A 643 -9.10 -14.34 -23.29
N ARG A 644 -9.99 -14.34 -24.28
CA ARG A 644 -10.21 -13.12 -25.08
C ARG A 644 -10.75 -11.97 -24.22
N PHE A 645 -11.61 -12.30 -23.26
CA PHE A 645 -12.31 -11.31 -22.45
C PHE A 645 -12.08 -11.48 -20.95
N LEU A 646 -12.05 -10.33 -20.27
CA LEU A 646 -12.11 -10.20 -18.82
C LEU A 646 -13.38 -9.40 -18.45
N ALA A 647 -14.27 -10.00 -17.66
CA ALA A 647 -15.40 -9.34 -17.06
C ALA A 647 -15.06 -8.96 -15.62
N MET A 648 -15.49 -7.77 -15.19
CA MET A 648 -15.31 -7.26 -13.82
C MET A 648 -16.62 -6.70 -13.30
N GLY A 649 -16.93 -6.94 -12.03
CA GLY A 649 -18.18 -6.55 -11.40
C GLY A 649 -17.98 -6.07 -9.96
N THR A 650 -18.67 -4.99 -9.58
CA THR A 650 -18.73 -4.54 -8.20
C THR A 650 -20.02 -3.78 -7.88
N THR A 651 -20.32 -3.66 -6.59
CA THR A 651 -21.38 -2.82 -6.04
C THR A 651 -20.77 -1.90 -4.98
N TYR A 652 -21.19 -0.64 -4.93
CA TYR A 652 -20.73 0.33 -3.94
C TYR A 652 -21.89 1.16 -3.40
N THR A 653 -21.78 1.59 -2.14
CA THR A 653 -22.87 2.22 -1.38
C THR A 653 -22.66 3.72 -1.16
N THR A 654 -21.43 4.22 -1.39
CA THR A 654 -21.09 5.64 -1.25
C THR A 654 -21.88 6.48 -2.26
N GLY A 655 -22.83 7.29 -1.76
CA GLY A 655 -23.76 8.06 -2.59
C GLY A 655 -24.96 7.24 -3.12
N GLY A 656 -25.32 6.18 -2.40
CA GLY A 656 -26.38 5.22 -2.75
C GLY A 656 -25.82 3.95 -3.38
N TRP A 657 -26.61 2.87 -3.35
CA TRP A 657 -26.27 1.61 -4.00
C TRP A 657 -26.18 1.79 -5.51
N LYS A 658 -25.02 1.46 -6.08
CA LYS A 658 -24.73 1.54 -7.51
C LYS A 658 -23.91 0.33 -7.93
N HIS A 659 -24.20 -0.19 -9.11
CA HIS A 659 -23.51 -1.36 -9.68
C HIS A 659 -22.67 -0.95 -10.87
N ARG A 660 -21.50 -1.57 -11.01
CA ARG A 660 -20.68 -1.47 -12.22
C ARG A 660 -20.30 -2.86 -12.70
N VAL A 661 -20.47 -3.07 -13.99
CA VAL A 661 -19.97 -4.25 -14.69
C VAL A 661 -19.29 -3.79 -15.96
N ALA A 662 -18.10 -4.31 -16.25
CA ALA A 662 -17.36 -4.00 -17.46
C ALA A 662 -16.86 -5.28 -18.12
N LEU A 663 -16.90 -5.32 -19.45
CA LEU A 663 -16.30 -6.38 -20.26
C LEU A 663 -15.13 -5.78 -21.03
N TRP A 664 -13.96 -6.39 -20.91
CA TRP A 664 -12.73 -5.94 -21.57
C TRP A 664 -12.30 -6.94 -22.63
N ASP A 665 -12.02 -6.47 -23.84
CA ASP A 665 -11.21 -7.22 -24.80
C ASP A 665 -9.74 -6.99 -24.43
N VAL A 666 -9.09 -8.03 -23.92
CA VAL A 666 -7.77 -7.93 -23.30
C VAL A 666 -6.71 -7.51 -24.32
N ALA A 667 -6.76 -8.08 -25.52
CA ALA A 667 -5.79 -7.81 -26.58
C ALA A 667 -5.93 -6.38 -27.12
N GLN A 668 -7.16 -5.86 -27.16
CA GLN A 668 -7.44 -4.51 -27.66
C GLN A 668 -7.36 -3.43 -26.57
N GLY A 669 -7.31 -3.81 -25.29
CA GLY A 669 -7.25 -2.88 -24.17
C GLY A 669 -8.46 -1.95 -24.08
N ARG A 670 -9.63 -2.38 -24.56
CA ARG A 670 -10.87 -1.57 -24.60
C ARG A 670 -12.10 -2.41 -24.30
N THR A 671 -13.20 -1.75 -23.95
CA THR A 671 -14.48 -2.42 -23.74
C THR A 671 -15.25 -2.52 -25.05
N PRO A 672 -15.55 -3.73 -25.58
CA PRO A 672 -16.25 -3.87 -26.85
C PRO A 672 -17.73 -3.51 -26.76
N VAL A 673 -18.32 -3.55 -25.57
CA VAL A 673 -19.72 -3.23 -25.25
C VAL A 673 -19.82 -2.67 -23.83
N GLN A 674 -20.87 -1.90 -23.57
CA GLN A 674 -21.27 -1.49 -22.23
C GLN A 674 -22.33 -2.44 -21.68
N LEU A 675 -22.10 -2.92 -20.46
CA LEU A 675 -23.06 -3.75 -19.73
C LEU A 675 -23.91 -2.81 -18.87
N ASP A 676 -25.15 -2.58 -19.29
CA ASP A 676 -26.08 -1.74 -18.54
C ASP A 676 -26.36 -2.37 -17.17
N THR A 677 -26.35 -1.54 -16.14
CA THR A 677 -26.65 -1.93 -14.76
C THR A 677 -27.83 -1.15 -14.18
N SER A 678 -28.46 -0.28 -14.96
CA SER A 678 -29.53 0.61 -14.50
C SER A 678 -30.82 -0.12 -14.11
N SER A 679 -31.04 -1.33 -14.66
CA SER A 679 -32.19 -2.19 -14.34
C SER A 679 -31.95 -3.16 -13.18
N ILE A 680 -30.74 -3.18 -12.61
CA ILE A 680 -30.42 -4.02 -11.45
C ILE A 680 -31.11 -3.42 -10.21
N PRO A 681 -31.80 -4.24 -9.38
CA PRO A 681 -32.39 -3.75 -8.13
C PRO A 681 -31.37 -3.06 -7.23
N LYS A 682 -31.75 -1.91 -6.67
CA LYS A 682 -30.84 -1.08 -5.87
C LYS A 682 -30.31 -1.81 -4.62
N ASP A 683 -31.03 -2.77 -4.08
CA ASP A 683 -30.66 -3.57 -2.91
C ASP A 683 -29.91 -4.87 -3.25
N SER A 684 -29.58 -5.08 -4.53
CA SER A 684 -28.82 -6.26 -4.98
C SER A 684 -27.31 -6.01 -4.95
N GLU A 685 -26.53 -6.92 -4.39
CA GLU A 685 -25.07 -6.88 -4.45
C GLU A 685 -24.56 -7.89 -5.48
N ILE A 686 -23.69 -7.48 -6.40
CA ILE A 686 -22.99 -8.41 -7.30
C ILE A 686 -21.95 -9.20 -6.50
N GLN A 687 -22.12 -10.52 -6.40
CA GLN A 687 -21.21 -11.40 -5.66
C GLN A 687 -20.21 -12.12 -6.59
N ALA A 688 -20.68 -12.70 -7.69
CA ALA A 688 -19.83 -13.41 -8.64
C ALA A 688 -20.27 -13.21 -10.10
N LEU A 689 -19.36 -13.51 -11.03
CA LEU A 689 -19.56 -13.44 -12.48
C LEU A 689 -19.18 -14.78 -13.12
N ALA A 690 -19.86 -15.18 -14.19
CA ALA A 690 -19.49 -16.36 -14.96
C ALA A 690 -19.83 -16.23 -16.44
N PHE A 691 -18.90 -16.64 -17.30
CA PHE A 691 -19.21 -16.83 -18.72
C PHE A 691 -19.93 -18.18 -18.92
N SER A 692 -20.93 -18.19 -19.80
CA SER A 692 -21.47 -19.43 -20.34
C SER A 692 -20.40 -20.20 -21.12
N TRP A 693 -20.45 -21.53 -21.12
CA TRP A 693 -19.51 -22.38 -21.84
C TRP A 693 -19.50 -22.14 -23.36
N SER A 694 -20.65 -21.76 -23.92
CA SER A 694 -20.81 -21.37 -25.32
C SER A 694 -20.19 -20.01 -25.65
N GLY A 695 -19.81 -19.22 -24.65
CA GLY A 695 -19.33 -17.85 -24.79
C GLY A 695 -20.43 -16.85 -25.20
N SER A 696 -21.69 -17.26 -25.25
CA SER A 696 -22.80 -16.41 -25.72
C SER A 696 -23.42 -15.53 -24.64
N ALA A 697 -23.07 -15.74 -23.38
CA ALA A 697 -23.64 -15.03 -22.26
C ALA A 697 -22.61 -14.77 -21.17
N LEU A 698 -22.81 -13.65 -20.48
CA LEU A 698 -22.21 -13.35 -19.19
C LEU A 698 -23.33 -13.34 -18.14
N TRP A 699 -23.09 -14.06 -17.05
CA TRP A 699 -23.96 -14.13 -15.89
C TRP A 699 -23.34 -13.39 -14.71
N ALA A 700 -24.18 -12.74 -13.91
CA ALA A 700 -23.83 -12.36 -12.55
C ALA A 700 -24.84 -12.95 -11.57
N ILE A 701 -24.37 -13.27 -10.36
CA ILE A 701 -25.23 -13.58 -9.23
C ILE A 701 -25.30 -12.38 -8.29
N GLY A 702 -26.53 -11.92 -8.08
CA GLY A 702 -26.93 -10.89 -7.13
C GLY A 702 -27.54 -11.48 -5.87
N THR A 703 -27.87 -10.64 -4.88
CA THR A 703 -28.47 -11.06 -3.60
C THR A 703 -29.68 -11.98 -3.77
N ARG A 704 -30.58 -11.69 -4.73
CA ARG A 704 -31.76 -12.51 -5.04
C ARG A 704 -31.98 -12.75 -6.53
N GLU A 705 -31.14 -12.15 -7.36
CA GLU A 705 -31.29 -12.06 -8.81
C GLU A 705 -30.11 -12.68 -9.53
N LEU A 706 -30.38 -13.33 -10.66
CA LEU A 706 -29.39 -13.59 -11.69
C LEU A 706 -29.54 -12.51 -12.75
N MET A 707 -28.39 -12.02 -13.22
CA MET A 707 -28.31 -11.02 -14.28
C MET A 707 -27.67 -11.67 -15.49
N LEU A 708 -28.34 -11.58 -16.64
CA LEU A 708 -27.92 -12.23 -17.87
C LEU A 708 -27.73 -11.19 -18.97
N TRP A 709 -26.49 -10.98 -19.39
CA TRP A 709 -26.18 -10.24 -20.61
C TRP A 709 -25.93 -11.21 -21.76
N GLN A 710 -26.79 -11.13 -22.79
CA GLN A 710 -26.60 -11.88 -24.03
C GLN A 710 -25.54 -11.19 -24.88
N LEU A 711 -24.46 -11.91 -25.17
CA LEU A 711 -23.34 -11.39 -25.95
C LEU A 711 -23.61 -11.57 -27.45
N PRO A 712 -23.38 -10.51 -28.26
CA PRO A 712 -23.45 -10.60 -29.72
C PRO A 712 -22.54 -11.69 -30.27
N ALA A 713 -22.89 -12.23 -31.44
CA ALA A 713 -22.13 -13.31 -32.07
C ALA A 713 -20.63 -13.00 -32.23
N ALA A 714 -20.27 -11.75 -32.53
CA ALA A 714 -18.89 -11.29 -32.67
C ALA A 714 -18.05 -11.35 -31.37
N LEU A 715 -18.71 -11.41 -30.22
CA LEU A 715 -18.10 -11.48 -28.88
C LEU A 715 -18.16 -12.88 -28.27
N ARG A 716 -18.60 -13.90 -29.03
CA ARG A 716 -18.59 -15.28 -28.53
C ARG A 716 -17.17 -15.79 -28.45
N ASP A 717 -16.78 -16.24 -27.26
CA ASP A 717 -15.51 -16.93 -27.01
C ASP A 717 -15.78 -18.31 -26.40
N ARG A 718 -16.11 -19.27 -27.28
CA ARG A 718 -16.59 -20.60 -26.92
C ARG A 718 -15.47 -21.44 -26.32
N ALA A 719 -15.80 -22.19 -25.28
CA ALA A 719 -14.90 -23.18 -24.69
C ALA A 719 -14.54 -24.31 -25.67
N THR A 720 -13.30 -24.73 -25.60
CA THR A 720 -12.75 -25.86 -26.35
C THR A 720 -12.07 -26.83 -25.38
N ARG A 721 -11.62 -27.99 -25.86
CA ARG A 721 -10.92 -28.96 -25.01
C ARG A 721 -9.69 -28.30 -24.36
N GLY A 722 -9.64 -28.27 -23.03
CA GLY A 722 -8.55 -27.64 -22.26
C GLY A 722 -8.65 -26.11 -22.12
N ALA A 723 -9.67 -25.47 -22.71
CA ALA A 723 -9.93 -24.05 -22.60
C ALA A 723 -11.36 -23.82 -22.10
N ALA A 724 -11.48 -23.58 -20.80
CA ALA A 724 -12.75 -23.41 -20.11
C ALA A 724 -12.80 -22.03 -19.43
N PRO A 725 -13.99 -21.41 -19.32
CA PRO A 725 -14.17 -20.18 -18.56
C PRO A 725 -13.82 -20.41 -17.08
N ASP A 726 -13.49 -19.33 -16.38
CA ASP A 726 -13.11 -19.36 -14.97
C ASP A 726 -13.46 -18.02 -14.32
N GLN A 727 -13.61 -18.02 -13.00
CA GLN A 727 -14.05 -16.87 -12.24
C GLN A 727 -13.37 -16.79 -10.88
N SER A 728 -13.36 -15.59 -10.33
CA SER A 728 -12.88 -15.31 -8.99
C SER A 728 -13.73 -14.22 -8.36
N HIS A 729 -13.88 -14.29 -7.05
CA HIS A 729 -14.57 -13.30 -6.26
C HIS A 729 -13.78 -13.04 -4.97
N ASN A 730 -14.09 -11.93 -4.32
CA ASN A 730 -13.47 -11.46 -3.08
C ASN A 730 -14.04 -12.17 -1.86
#